data_AF-A0A4U2PX17-F1
#
_entry.id   AF-A0A4U2PX17-F1
#
_cell.length_a   1.000
_cell.length_b   1.000
_cell.length_c   1.000
_cell.angle_alpha   90.00
_cell.angle_beta   90.00
_cell.angle_gamma   90.00
#
_symmetry.space_group_name_H-M   'P 1'
#
loop_
_entity.id
_entity.type
_entity.pdbx_description
1 polymer ?
#
loop_
_entity_poly.entity_id
_entity_poly.type
_entity_poly.pdbx_seq_one_letter_code
_entity_poly.pdbx_strand_id
1 'polypeptide(L)'
;MTTPDRTRVTVEIYGTSYKLVGSNTDYMKQVANYVDERMHSISQAHSRLDMPRIAVLAAVHMAEEAVQIQEIQSHMNRLAGERAELRGELAQLQTALGEQQQKNTDLQQSFAQLKAEKETLLKKWTENESASAREIAELKAKLEQQEKKAVELENGRKQAERQLEESRQEAALKLKEQQEAANARIRQMEEQTRKELAEAVKQAEAKLSAAEKAHQERQRTELDKLRSALQQEHSRKVTEWQDKWSGLSEQLEQERKQAELVLNEEKLQHLEAEKRAEEAALEQEIRIEELQEQLEQVQSGSAELSSRLGEAQEQVAALKQQQSELESMLETQRQAATEREQADTLAREELQSRYNELAAEAKATQQQAAKLEEEQRRMQKLLEQAHVSSRKLQSELATLAESEKSWQKLAEERQHAVDELELSILEVREQKETVQEQLQHAVAEVEAVNHKFAAQQQRLSQLEARIKELSPELIRVQDELEKAILREQEGTKAYKTLQEQYGSMKSRAEQLGQNIKQLQREDSERRKELERAEEESLEWQLKYEQLKAEAERLETEDAARKKEFASWEREIAVTVEQKEQLQEEIRLAVEAAEAAKAEQRSVDQERIALQSELEEVGQKYELAAHQLRLLQVQQDVDREHTEKISMELRQLQEEYTKLQSEYNEWIELIEQDQ
;
A
#
# COMPACT_ATOMS: atom_id res chain seq x y z
N MET A 1 2.11 104.12 -36.08
CA MET A 1 1.89 104.66 -37.44
C MET A 1 3.17 105.32 -37.92
N THR A 2 3.99 104.58 -38.63
CA THR A 2 5.16 105.09 -39.36
C THR A 2 4.74 105.18 -40.83
N THR A 3 4.36 106.37 -41.28
CA THR A 3 4.13 106.60 -42.72
C THR A 3 5.48 106.45 -43.41
N PRO A 4 5.66 105.49 -44.33
CA PRO A 4 6.95 105.30 -45.00
C PRO A 4 7.32 106.58 -45.74
N ASP A 5 8.57 107.05 -45.58
CA ASP A 5 9.07 108.26 -46.21
C ASP A 5 8.84 108.20 -47.72
N ARG A 6 7.88 109.01 -48.18
CA ARG A 6 7.50 109.11 -49.60
C ARG A 6 8.40 110.13 -50.26
N THR A 7 9.50 109.65 -50.84
CA THR A 7 10.44 110.50 -51.57
C THR A 7 9.89 110.78 -52.97
N ARG A 8 9.91 112.05 -53.39
CA ARG A 8 9.52 112.48 -54.74
C ARG A 8 10.75 112.46 -55.64
N VAL A 9 10.70 111.71 -56.73
CA VAL A 9 11.81 111.56 -57.67
C VAL A 9 11.32 111.95 -59.06
N THR A 10 12.06 112.83 -59.72
CA THR A 10 11.80 113.16 -61.13
C THR A 10 12.57 112.17 -61.99
N VAL A 11 11.87 111.48 -62.90
CA VAL A 11 12.42 110.50 -63.85
C VAL A 11 11.98 110.85 -65.26
N GLU A 12 12.70 110.40 -66.27
CA GLU A 12 12.35 110.60 -67.67
C GLU A 12 11.96 109.26 -68.29
N ILE A 13 10.80 109.21 -68.95
CA ILE A 13 10.28 108.02 -69.62
C ILE A 13 9.84 108.46 -71.02
N TYR A 14 10.49 107.90 -72.03
CA TYR A 14 10.24 108.07 -73.46
C TYR A 14 10.19 109.55 -73.86
N GLY A 15 11.20 110.31 -73.42
CA GLY A 15 11.36 111.75 -73.68
C GLY A 15 10.43 112.68 -72.89
N THR A 16 9.63 112.17 -71.95
CA THR A 16 8.77 112.97 -71.06
C THR A 16 9.20 112.84 -69.60
N SER A 17 9.36 113.97 -68.90
CA SER A 17 9.72 113.98 -67.48
C SER A 17 8.49 113.82 -66.57
N TYR A 18 8.50 112.79 -65.72
CA TYR A 18 7.45 112.49 -64.73
C TYR A 18 7.98 112.63 -63.29
N LYS A 19 7.13 113.11 -62.37
CA LYS A 19 7.43 113.14 -60.93
C LYS A 19 6.75 111.96 -60.23
N LEU A 20 7.50 110.92 -59.90
CA LEU A 20 7.01 109.72 -59.21
C LEU A 20 7.21 109.82 -57.70
N VAL A 21 6.35 109.14 -56.95
CA VAL A 21 6.41 109.05 -55.48
C VAL A 21 6.69 107.61 -55.10
N GLY A 22 7.81 107.37 -54.41
CA GLY A 22 8.21 106.01 -54.02
C GLY A 22 9.08 105.98 -52.78
N SER A 23 9.26 104.78 -52.23
CA SER A 23 10.00 104.57 -50.97
C SER A 23 11.51 104.49 -51.15
N ASN A 24 12.00 104.12 -52.35
CA ASN A 24 13.42 104.03 -52.66
C ASN A 24 13.71 104.71 -54.01
N THR A 25 14.56 105.74 -53.99
CA THR A 25 14.92 106.55 -55.16
C THR A 25 15.58 105.74 -56.28
N ASP A 26 16.49 104.83 -55.94
CA ASP A 26 17.25 104.06 -56.94
C ASP A 26 16.37 102.98 -57.58
N TYR A 27 15.52 102.33 -56.79
CA TYR A 27 14.54 101.38 -57.29
C TYR A 27 13.52 102.04 -58.23
N MET A 28 13.06 103.25 -57.91
CA MET A 28 12.15 104.00 -58.78
C MET A 28 12.81 104.41 -60.11
N LYS A 29 14.08 104.81 -60.09
CA LYS A 29 14.85 105.06 -61.33
C LYS A 29 15.02 103.80 -62.16
N GLN A 30 15.31 102.65 -61.52
CA GLN A 30 15.39 101.35 -62.22
C GLN A 30 14.07 100.95 -62.86
N VAL A 31 12.95 101.09 -62.15
CA VAL A 31 11.61 100.81 -62.70
C VAL A 31 11.29 101.77 -63.86
N ALA A 32 11.63 103.06 -63.72
CA ALA A 32 11.43 104.03 -64.79
C ALA A 32 12.26 103.70 -66.05
N ASN A 33 13.54 103.34 -65.88
CA ASN A 33 14.40 102.88 -66.98
C ASN A 33 13.86 101.59 -67.61
N TYR A 34 13.32 100.66 -66.82
CA TYR A 34 12.72 99.43 -67.33
C TYR A 34 11.48 99.71 -68.18
N VAL A 35 10.59 100.60 -67.71
CA VAL A 35 9.42 101.06 -68.49
C VAL A 35 9.90 101.73 -69.79
N ASP A 36 10.92 102.58 -69.70
CA ASP A 36 11.49 103.28 -70.84
C ASP A 36 12.04 102.32 -71.90
N GLU A 37 12.86 101.34 -71.51
CA GLU A 37 13.39 100.30 -72.39
C GLU A 37 12.27 99.48 -73.06
N ARG A 38 11.22 99.12 -72.31
CA ARG A 38 10.07 98.37 -72.85
C ARG A 38 9.27 99.20 -73.85
N MET A 39 9.04 100.48 -73.56
CA MET A 39 8.38 101.39 -74.50
C MET A 39 9.19 101.58 -75.78
N HIS A 40 10.52 101.71 -75.69
CA HIS A 40 11.42 101.78 -76.85
C HIS A 40 11.47 100.46 -77.64
N SER A 41 11.47 99.31 -76.98
CA SER A 41 11.45 98.00 -77.66
C SER A 41 10.15 97.77 -78.44
N ILE A 42 9.00 98.12 -77.84
CA ILE A 42 7.69 98.01 -78.48
C ILE A 42 7.56 98.99 -79.65
N SER A 43 8.09 100.21 -79.51
CA SER A 43 8.05 101.19 -80.59
C SER A 43 8.92 100.79 -81.78
N GLN A 44 10.06 100.13 -81.54
CA GLN A 44 10.89 99.54 -82.60
C GLN A 44 10.14 98.42 -83.36
N ALA A 45 9.42 97.55 -82.65
CA ALA A 45 8.64 96.46 -83.27
C ALA A 45 7.37 96.96 -83.98
N HIS A 46 6.78 98.06 -83.51
CA HIS A 46 5.50 98.59 -83.99
C HIS A 46 5.55 100.11 -84.23
N SER A 47 6.30 100.54 -85.23
CA SER A 47 6.60 101.95 -85.55
C SER A 47 5.42 102.83 -85.97
N ARG A 48 4.23 102.26 -86.17
CA ARG A 48 2.99 102.98 -86.56
C ARG A 48 2.06 103.31 -85.39
N LEU A 49 2.40 102.90 -84.17
CA LEU A 49 1.60 103.16 -82.98
C LEU A 49 1.92 104.53 -82.37
N ASP A 50 0.91 105.20 -81.84
CA ASP A 50 1.03 106.45 -81.09
C ASP A 50 1.50 106.20 -79.65
N MET A 51 2.15 107.22 -79.07
CA MET A 51 2.76 107.17 -77.74
C MET A 51 1.82 106.63 -76.63
N PRO A 52 0.54 107.04 -76.52
CA PRO A 52 -0.38 106.46 -75.54
C PRO A 52 -0.61 104.95 -75.74
N ARG A 53 -0.71 104.47 -76.98
CA ARG A 53 -0.89 103.03 -77.25
C ARG A 53 0.37 102.23 -76.99
N ILE A 54 1.55 102.79 -77.26
CA ILE A 54 2.84 102.18 -76.90
C ILE A 54 2.96 102.04 -75.37
N ALA A 55 2.59 103.08 -74.61
CA ALA A 55 2.61 103.06 -73.15
C ALA A 55 1.65 102.02 -72.57
N VAL A 56 0.43 101.92 -73.11
CA VAL A 56 -0.55 100.91 -72.68
C VAL A 56 -0.07 99.50 -73.01
N LEU A 57 0.49 99.27 -74.21
CA LEU A 57 1.02 97.96 -74.59
C LEU A 57 2.23 97.56 -73.73
N ALA A 58 3.11 98.52 -73.40
CA ALA A 58 4.19 98.32 -72.45
C ALA A 58 3.67 97.95 -71.05
N ALA A 59 2.65 98.65 -70.55
CA ALA A 59 2.02 98.33 -69.27
C ALA A 59 1.36 96.94 -69.27
N VAL A 60 0.71 96.53 -70.37
CA VAL A 60 0.10 95.20 -70.53
C VAL A 60 1.17 94.12 -70.53
N HIS A 61 2.24 94.26 -71.32
CA HIS A 61 3.34 93.30 -71.34
C HIS A 61 4.04 93.18 -69.98
N MET A 62 4.25 94.31 -69.29
CA MET A 62 4.82 94.29 -67.94
C MET A 62 3.89 93.64 -66.90
N ALA A 63 2.58 93.85 -67.03
CA ALA A 63 1.59 93.19 -66.19
C ALA A 63 1.53 91.67 -66.45
N GLU A 64 1.61 91.26 -67.72
CA GLU A 64 1.70 89.86 -68.13
C GLU A 64 2.96 89.18 -67.56
N GLU A 65 4.13 89.82 -67.69
CA GLU A 65 5.38 89.34 -67.10
C GLU A 65 5.29 89.22 -65.56
N ALA A 66 4.66 90.19 -64.89
CA ALA A 66 4.48 90.14 -63.44
C ALA A 66 3.56 88.99 -63.01
N VAL A 67 2.46 88.75 -63.74
CA VAL A 67 1.56 87.61 -63.51
C VAL A 67 2.30 86.29 -63.74
N GLN A 68 3.06 86.17 -64.83
CA GLN A 68 3.85 84.98 -65.13
C GLN A 68 4.92 84.70 -64.06
N ILE A 69 5.62 85.74 -63.58
CA ILE A 69 6.59 85.60 -62.48
C ILE A 69 5.91 85.16 -61.19
N GLN A 70 4.73 85.71 -60.87
CA GLN A 70 3.97 85.32 -59.69
C GLN A 70 3.51 83.85 -59.78
N GLU A 71 3.06 83.40 -60.96
CA GLU A 71 2.72 82.00 -61.21
C GLU A 71 3.94 81.10 -61.02
N ILE A 72 5.09 81.45 -61.60
CA ILE A 72 6.35 80.70 -61.43
C ILE A 72 6.77 80.66 -59.95
N GLN A 73 6.70 81.77 -59.22
CA GLN A 73 7.02 81.81 -57.79
C GLN A 73 6.06 80.93 -56.97
N SER A 74 4.76 80.98 -57.28
CA SER A 74 3.77 80.13 -56.62
C SER A 74 4.03 78.64 -56.88
N HIS A 75 4.42 78.29 -58.11
CA HIS A 75 4.79 76.94 -58.50
C HIS A 75 6.08 76.48 -57.81
N MET A 76 7.11 77.35 -57.76
CA MET A 76 8.36 77.08 -57.06
C MET A 76 8.14 76.88 -55.56
N ASN A 77 7.28 77.68 -54.94
CA ASN A 77 6.94 77.54 -53.52
C ASN A 77 6.19 76.22 -53.25
N ARG A 78 5.28 75.81 -54.14
CA ARG A 78 4.60 74.51 -54.05
C ARG A 78 5.60 73.35 -54.16
N LEU A 79 6.48 73.37 -55.17
CA LEU A 79 7.52 72.36 -55.34
C LEU A 79 8.50 72.32 -54.16
N ALA A 80 8.81 73.48 -53.57
CA ALA A 80 9.65 73.55 -52.37
C ALA A 80 8.96 72.94 -51.15
N GLY A 81 7.65 73.14 -51.00
CA GLY A 81 6.81 72.50 -49.98
C GLY A 81 6.79 70.98 -50.14
N GLU A 82 6.48 70.49 -51.34
CA GLU A 82 6.48 69.05 -51.66
C GLU A 82 7.86 68.42 -51.42
N ARG A 83 8.95 69.09 -51.79
CA ARG A 83 10.31 68.60 -51.50
C ARG A 83 10.64 68.60 -50.00
N ALA A 84 10.06 69.49 -49.21
CA ALA A 84 10.25 69.52 -47.77
C ALA A 84 9.48 68.37 -47.09
N GLU A 85 8.24 68.12 -47.53
CA GLU A 85 7.43 66.98 -47.07
C GLU A 85 8.10 65.65 -47.41
N LEU A 86 8.51 65.45 -48.67
CA LEU A 86 9.23 64.24 -49.09
C LEU A 86 10.55 64.03 -48.34
N ARG A 87 11.27 65.10 -47.99
CA ARG A 87 12.46 65.00 -47.13
C ARG A 87 12.11 64.60 -45.70
N GLY A 88 11.01 65.11 -45.17
CA GLY A 88 10.49 64.70 -43.87
C GLY A 88 10.12 63.22 -43.84
N GLU A 89 9.39 62.75 -44.85
CA GLU A 89 9.02 61.35 -45.01
C GLU A 89 10.26 60.45 -45.18
N LEU A 90 11.24 60.85 -46.01
CA LEU A 90 12.49 60.11 -46.16
C LEU A 90 13.27 60.02 -44.84
N ALA A 91 13.32 61.10 -44.06
CA ALA A 91 13.98 61.09 -42.75
C ALA A 91 13.26 60.14 -41.77
N GLN A 92 11.93 60.18 -41.72
CA GLN A 92 11.14 59.25 -40.90
C GLN A 92 11.35 57.79 -41.31
N LEU A 93 11.36 57.50 -42.62
CA LEU A 93 11.63 56.16 -43.14
C LEU A 93 13.05 55.70 -42.83
N GLN A 94 14.04 56.58 -42.89
CA GLN A 94 15.42 56.26 -42.51
C GLN A 94 15.54 55.94 -41.02
N THR A 95 14.88 56.70 -40.15
CA THR A 95 14.84 56.42 -38.71
C THR A 95 14.13 55.10 -38.44
N ALA A 96 12.97 54.86 -39.04
CA ALA A 96 12.22 53.61 -38.88
C ALA A 96 13.02 52.39 -39.37
N LEU A 97 13.75 52.52 -40.49
CA LEU A 97 14.62 51.47 -41.00
C LEU A 97 15.79 51.20 -40.04
N GLY A 98 16.40 52.24 -39.47
CA GLY A 98 17.45 52.12 -38.46
C GLY A 98 16.97 51.41 -37.20
N GLU A 99 15.79 51.77 -36.69
CA GLU A 99 15.15 51.10 -35.55
C GLU A 99 14.85 49.62 -35.84
N GLN A 100 14.37 49.30 -37.04
CA GLN A 100 14.13 47.91 -37.44
C GLN A 100 15.43 47.11 -37.55
N GLN A 101 16.50 47.71 -38.08
CA GLN A 101 17.81 47.08 -38.12
C GLN A 101 18.35 46.80 -36.72
N GLN A 102 18.25 47.76 -35.79
CA GLN A 102 18.64 47.58 -34.40
C GLN A 102 17.82 46.48 -33.71
N LYS A 103 16.49 46.49 -33.86
CA LYS A 103 15.62 45.42 -33.33
C LYS A 103 16.01 44.05 -33.88
N ASN A 104 16.36 43.96 -35.16
CA ASN A 104 16.80 42.70 -35.77
C ASN A 104 18.15 42.25 -35.20
N THR A 105 19.11 43.16 -35.00
CA THR A 105 20.38 42.81 -34.37
C THR A 105 20.23 42.38 -32.92
N ASP A 106 19.36 43.05 -32.15
CA ASP A 106 19.10 42.70 -30.75
C ASP A 106 18.39 41.34 -30.64
N LEU A 107 17.43 41.07 -31.53
CA LEU A 107 16.79 39.75 -31.65
C LEU A 107 17.78 38.65 -32.04
N GLN A 108 18.71 38.92 -32.96
CA GLN A 108 19.76 37.96 -33.31
C GLN A 108 20.71 37.68 -32.14
N GLN A 109 21.08 38.71 -31.37
CA GLN A 109 21.95 38.57 -30.21
C GLN A 109 21.26 37.77 -29.10
N SER A 110 20.02 38.09 -28.76
CA SER A 110 19.23 37.34 -27.78
C SER A 110 19.02 35.89 -28.21
N PHE A 111 18.76 35.63 -29.49
CA PHE A 111 18.67 34.26 -30.01
C PHE A 111 20.00 33.51 -29.90
N ALA A 112 21.13 34.16 -30.16
CA ALA A 112 22.45 33.57 -29.99
C ALA A 112 22.76 33.25 -28.51
N GLN A 113 22.38 34.15 -27.59
CA GLN A 113 22.50 33.92 -26.15
C GLN A 113 21.66 32.73 -25.69
N LEU A 114 20.38 32.68 -26.06
CA LEU A 114 19.48 31.57 -25.73
C LEU A 114 19.98 30.25 -26.31
N LYS A 115 20.55 30.26 -27.53
CA LYS A 115 21.15 29.06 -28.12
C LYS A 115 22.36 28.58 -27.33
N ALA A 116 23.25 29.49 -26.92
CA ALA A 116 24.41 29.15 -26.10
C ALA A 116 23.99 28.63 -24.71
N GLU A 117 23.03 29.29 -24.05
CA GLU A 117 22.46 28.82 -22.78
C GLU A 117 21.86 27.42 -22.92
N LYS A 118 21.05 27.18 -23.97
CA LYS A 118 20.50 25.86 -24.27
C LYS A 118 21.60 24.82 -24.44
N GLU A 119 22.67 25.11 -25.17
CA GLU A 119 23.80 24.18 -25.34
C GLU A 119 24.51 23.89 -24.02
N THR A 120 24.69 24.89 -23.15
CA THR A 120 25.28 24.68 -21.82
C THR A 120 24.38 23.86 -20.90
N LEU A 121 23.07 24.09 -20.93
CA LEU A 121 22.10 23.32 -20.17
C LEU A 121 22.02 21.89 -20.67
N LEU A 122 22.06 21.67 -21.99
CA LEU A 122 22.09 20.33 -22.57
C LEU A 122 23.33 19.56 -22.10
N LYS A 123 24.51 20.20 -22.12
CA LYS A 123 25.75 19.58 -21.61
C LYS A 123 25.63 19.20 -20.14
N LYS A 124 25.19 20.14 -19.29
CA LYS A 124 24.96 19.88 -17.86
C LYS A 124 23.97 18.73 -17.63
N TRP A 125 22.89 18.70 -18.43
CA TRP A 125 21.90 17.64 -18.35
C TRP A 125 22.49 16.28 -18.74
N THR A 126 23.23 16.20 -19.85
CA THR A 126 23.90 14.96 -20.27
C THR A 126 24.98 14.50 -19.29
N GLU A 127 25.71 15.44 -18.68
CA GLU A 127 26.70 15.13 -17.65
C GLU A 127 26.02 14.56 -16.41
N ASN A 128 24.93 15.19 -15.95
CA ASN A 128 24.16 14.71 -14.80
C ASN A 128 23.52 13.34 -15.08
N GLU A 129 22.94 13.14 -16.26
CA GLU A 129 22.38 11.84 -16.66
C GLU A 129 23.47 10.74 -16.66
N SER A 130 24.68 11.07 -17.17
CA SER A 130 25.80 10.14 -17.15
C SER A 130 26.33 9.87 -15.73
N ALA A 131 26.28 10.85 -14.84
CA ALA A 131 26.68 10.72 -13.43
C ALA A 131 25.68 9.83 -12.67
N SER A 132 24.38 10.12 -12.77
CA SER A 132 23.33 9.29 -12.17
C SER A 132 23.34 7.86 -12.74
N ALA A 133 23.61 7.68 -14.02
CA ALA A 133 23.75 6.34 -14.62
C ALA A 133 24.94 5.56 -14.03
N ARG A 134 26.07 6.22 -13.76
CA ARG A 134 27.23 5.61 -13.09
C ARG A 134 26.91 5.24 -11.65
N GLU A 135 26.26 6.13 -10.90
CA GLU A 135 25.83 5.85 -9.53
C GLU A 135 24.86 4.66 -9.47
N ILE A 136 23.88 4.62 -10.37
CA ILE A 136 22.95 3.48 -10.49
C ILE A 136 23.72 2.19 -10.81
N ALA A 137 24.71 2.23 -11.71
CA ALA A 137 25.51 1.06 -12.04
C ALA A 137 26.36 0.59 -10.85
N GLU A 138 26.97 1.51 -10.10
CA GLU A 138 27.73 1.19 -8.88
C GLU A 138 26.83 0.62 -7.78
N LEU A 139 25.64 1.19 -7.57
CA LEU A 139 24.67 0.68 -6.60
C LEU A 139 24.18 -0.72 -6.99
N LYS A 140 23.91 -0.97 -8.29
CA LYS A 140 23.56 -2.31 -8.78
C LYS A 140 24.69 -3.31 -8.54
N ALA A 141 25.94 -2.94 -8.82
CA ALA A 141 27.09 -3.80 -8.56
C ALA A 141 27.26 -4.11 -7.07
N LYS A 142 27.08 -3.11 -6.20
CA LYS A 142 27.09 -3.30 -4.74
C LYS A 142 25.95 -4.21 -4.28
N LEU A 143 24.75 -4.05 -4.83
CA LEU A 143 23.60 -4.90 -4.52
C LEU A 143 23.86 -6.35 -4.93
N GLU A 144 24.35 -6.59 -6.14
CA GLU A 144 24.70 -7.93 -6.63
C GLU A 144 25.80 -8.58 -5.77
N GLN A 145 26.77 -7.78 -5.30
CA GLN A 145 27.80 -8.26 -4.37
C GLN A 145 27.20 -8.65 -3.01
N GLN A 146 26.23 -7.88 -2.50
CA GLN A 146 25.53 -8.21 -1.25
C GLN A 146 24.65 -9.45 -1.39
N GLU A 147 23.97 -9.62 -2.53
CA GLU A 147 23.18 -10.82 -2.82
C GLU A 147 24.05 -12.08 -2.88
N LYS A 148 25.21 -12.01 -3.55
CA LYS A 148 26.18 -13.13 -3.57
C LYS A 148 26.65 -13.49 -2.15
N LYS A 149 27.00 -12.49 -1.34
CA LYS A 149 27.38 -12.72 0.07
C LYS A 149 26.25 -13.30 0.89
N ALA A 150 25.01 -12.86 0.69
CA ALA A 150 23.84 -13.40 1.39
C ALA A 150 23.63 -14.88 1.04
N VAL A 151 23.76 -15.25 -0.25
CA VAL A 151 23.68 -16.64 -0.70
C VAL A 151 24.81 -17.50 -0.11
N GLU A 152 26.04 -16.97 -0.07
CA GLU A 152 27.18 -17.66 0.58
C GLU A 152 26.94 -17.89 2.07
N LEU A 153 26.43 -16.88 2.78
CA LEU A 153 26.08 -16.98 4.20
C LEU A 153 24.91 -17.95 4.44
N GLU A 154 23.90 -17.96 3.57
CA GLU A 154 22.78 -18.90 3.65
C GLU A 154 23.25 -20.34 3.44
N ASN A 155 24.11 -20.57 2.44
CA ASN A 155 24.69 -21.88 2.18
C ASN A 155 25.60 -22.33 3.34
N GLY A 156 26.42 -21.43 3.88
CA GLY A 156 27.23 -21.68 5.07
C GLY A 156 26.38 -22.02 6.29
N ARG A 157 25.28 -21.30 6.50
CA ARG A 157 24.31 -21.59 7.57
C ARG A 157 23.67 -22.97 7.38
N LYS A 158 23.22 -23.31 6.16
CA LYS A 158 22.64 -24.63 5.85
C LYS A 158 23.64 -25.77 6.10
N GLN A 159 24.91 -25.57 5.76
CA GLN A 159 25.97 -26.54 6.07
C GLN A 159 26.20 -26.69 7.58
N ALA A 160 26.27 -25.58 8.32
CA ALA A 160 26.42 -25.61 9.77
C ALA A 160 25.21 -26.27 10.46
N GLU A 161 24.00 -26.01 9.98
CA GLU A 161 22.76 -26.60 10.48
C GLU A 161 22.73 -28.12 10.24
N ARG A 162 23.20 -28.58 9.08
CA ARG A 162 23.40 -30.03 8.80
C ARG A 162 24.44 -30.66 9.74
N GLN A 163 25.59 -30.01 9.96
CA GLN A 163 26.62 -30.52 10.88
C GLN A 163 26.11 -30.58 12.32
N LEU A 164 25.30 -29.61 12.74
CA LEU A 164 24.63 -29.62 14.05
C LEU A 164 23.61 -30.76 14.15
N GLU A 165 22.85 -31.01 13.10
CA GLU A 165 21.88 -32.11 13.06
C GLU A 165 22.59 -33.48 13.11
N GLU A 166 23.66 -33.66 12.33
CA GLU A 166 24.49 -34.86 12.34
C GLU A 166 25.12 -35.11 13.72
N SER A 167 25.74 -34.09 14.32
CA SER A 167 26.33 -34.21 15.67
C SER A 167 25.28 -34.45 16.76
N ARG A 168 24.06 -33.89 16.63
CA ARG A 168 22.93 -34.19 17.52
C ARG A 168 22.46 -35.63 17.37
N GLN A 169 22.34 -36.14 16.14
CA GLN A 169 21.97 -37.52 15.88
C GLN A 169 23.01 -38.50 16.44
N GLU A 170 24.29 -38.23 16.24
CA GLU A 170 25.37 -39.03 16.84
C GLU A 170 25.33 -38.99 18.38
N ALA A 171 25.10 -37.81 18.97
CA ALA A 171 24.97 -37.67 20.42
C ALA A 171 23.74 -38.43 20.96
N ALA A 172 22.61 -38.39 20.25
CA ALA A 172 21.40 -39.11 20.61
C ALA A 172 21.59 -40.64 20.52
N LEU A 173 22.28 -41.12 19.48
CA LEU A 173 22.64 -42.54 19.35
C LEU A 173 23.56 -42.98 20.50
N LYS A 174 24.61 -42.20 20.80
CA LYS A 174 25.51 -42.50 21.93
C LYS A 174 24.77 -42.49 23.27
N LEU A 175 23.84 -41.56 23.47
CA LEU A 175 23.03 -41.53 24.70
C LEU A 175 22.13 -42.75 24.80
N LYS A 176 21.52 -43.18 23.68
CA LYS A 176 20.69 -44.38 23.63
C LYS A 176 21.50 -45.65 23.91
N GLU A 177 22.67 -45.79 23.31
CA GLU A 177 23.60 -46.89 23.61
C GLU A 177 24.02 -46.89 25.09
N GLN A 178 24.32 -45.73 25.67
CA GLN A 178 24.63 -45.60 27.09
C GLN A 178 23.44 -45.99 27.98
N GLN A 179 22.21 -45.59 27.62
CA GLN A 179 20.99 -45.99 28.33
C GLN A 179 20.74 -47.48 28.24
N GLU A 180 20.89 -48.09 27.06
CA GLU A 180 20.74 -49.54 26.86
C GLU A 180 21.81 -50.31 27.66
N ALA A 181 23.06 -49.85 27.67
CA ALA A 181 24.12 -50.43 28.48
C ALA A 181 23.86 -50.30 29.98
N ALA A 182 23.36 -49.14 30.45
CA ALA A 182 22.98 -48.93 31.84
C ALA A 182 21.81 -49.84 32.24
N ASN A 183 20.79 -49.95 31.39
CA ASN A 183 19.64 -50.83 31.62
C ASN A 183 20.06 -52.31 31.64
N ALA A 184 20.99 -52.72 30.77
CA ALA A 184 21.54 -54.07 30.79
C ALA A 184 22.31 -54.35 32.10
N ARG A 185 23.08 -53.38 32.60
CA ARG A 185 23.76 -53.49 33.91
C ARG A 185 22.76 -53.58 35.07
N ILE A 186 21.70 -52.78 35.05
CA ILE A 186 20.62 -52.86 36.05
C ILE A 186 20.00 -54.25 36.03
N ARG A 187 19.63 -54.78 34.85
CA ARG A 187 19.07 -56.14 34.73
C ARG A 187 20.02 -57.22 35.23
N GLN A 188 21.31 -57.11 34.92
CA GLN A 188 22.32 -58.04 35.45
C GLN A 188 22.41 -57.98 36.98
N MET A 189 22.38 -56.77 37.55
CA MET A 189 22.41 -56.56 39.00
C MET A 189 21.13 -57.08 39.67
N GLU A 190 19.96 -56.84 39.08
CA GLU A 190 18.68 -57.40 39.54
C GLU A 190 18.67 -58.93 39.48
N GLU A 191 19.25 -59.53 38.44
CA GLU A 191 19.33 -60.98 38.33
C GLU A 191 20.33 -61.60 39.31
N GLN A 192 21.47 -60.93 39.55
CA GLN A 192 22.43 -61.32 40.59
C GLN A 192 21.81 -61.24 41.99
N THR A 193 21.21 -60.09 42.34
CA THR A 193 20.54 -59.91 43.63
C THR A 193 19.39 -60.89 43.82
N ARG A 194 18.64 -61.23 42.75
CA ARG A 194 17.60 -62.27 42.79
C ARG A 194 18.18 -63.66 43.05
N LYS A 195 19.33 -64.01 42.45
CA LYS A 195 20.02 -65.29 42.70
C LYS A 195 20.53 -65.35 44.14
N GLU A 196 21.16 -64.29 44.62
CA GLU A 196 21.63 -64.18 46.01
C GLU A 196 20.47 -64.28 47.01
N LEU A 197 19.33 -63.61 46.73
CA LEU A 197 18.13 -63.70 47.56
C LEU A 197 17.56 -65.13 47.55
N ALA A 198 17.52 -65.80 46.40
CA ALA A 198 17.05 -67.18 46.30
C ALA A 198 17.96 -68.16 47.06
N GLU A 199 19.28 -67.96 47.01
CA GLU A 199 20.24 -68.74 47.80
C GLU A 199 20.09 -68.46 49.31
N ALA A 200 19.90 -67.20 49.69
CA ALA A 200 19.65 -66.83 51.09
C ALA A 200 18.35 -67.42 51.62
N VAL A 201 17.28 -67.42 50.82
CA VAL A 201 15.99 -68.08 51.16
C VAL A 201 16.18 -69.57 51.31
N LYS A 202 16.86 -70.26 50.37
CA LYS A 202 17.17 -71.69 50.50
C LYS A 202 17.98 -72.00 51.76
N GLN A 203 18.97 -71.16 52.09
CA GLN A 203 19.75 -71.34 53.30
C GLN A 203 18.92 -71.11 54.57
N ALA A 204 18.00 -70.15 54.55
CA ALA A 204 17.08 -69.88 55.65
C ALA A 204 16.08 -71.04 55.84
N GLU A 205 15.49 -71.56 54.77
CA GLU A 205 14.61 -72.74 54.79
C GLU A 205 15.35 -73.99 55.30
N ALA A 206 16.58 -74.21 54.86
CA ALA A 206 17.41 -75.31 55.36
C ALA A 206 17.68 -75.18 56.87
N LYS A 207 18.00 -73.97 57.35
CA LYS A 207 18.18 -73.70 58.79
C LYS A 207 16.89 -73.88 59.59
N LEU A 208 15.75 -73.42 59.05
CA LEU A 208 14.44 -73.59 59.69
C LEU A 208 14.10 -75.08 59.80
N SER A 209 14.25 -75.84 58.72
CA SER A 209 13.97 -77.30 58.73
C SER A 209 14.91 -78.06 59.66
N ALA A 210 16.17 -77.64 59.79
CA ALA A 210 17.12 -78.23 60.74
C ALA A 210 16.74 -77.91 62.20
N ALA A 211 16.30 -76.67 62.46
CA ALA A 211 15.81 -76.25 63.77
C ALA A 211 14.52 -76.98 64.16
N GLU A 212 13.59 -77.16 63.22
CA GLU A 212 12.35 -77.94 63.41
C GLU A 212 12.65 -79.41 63.72
N LYS A 213 13.56 -80.05 62.98
CA LYS A 213 14.00 -81.43 63.28
C LYS A 213 14.64 -81.54 64.66
N ALA A 214 15.53 -80.62 65.01
CA ALA A 214 16.16 -80.59 66.33
C ALA A 214 15.13 -80.38 67.45
N HIS A 215 14.11 -79.54 67.22
CA HIS A 215 13.01 -79.35 68.15
C HIS A 215 12.16 -80.62 68.31
N GLN A 216 11.82 -81.29 67.21
CA GLN A 216 11.08 -82.56 67.23
C GLN A 216 11.86 -83.67 67.94
N GLU A 217 13.18 -83.75 67.74
CA GLU A 217 14.05 -84.69 68.46
C GLU A 217 14.11 -84.40 69.97
N ARG A 218 14.18 -83.12 70.37
CA ARG A 218 14.10 -82.72 71.78
C ARG A 218 12.75 -83.10 72.39
N GLN A 219 11.65 -82.86 71.67
CA GLN A 219 10.32 -83.27 72.15
C GLN A 219 10.20 -84.78 72.29
N ARG A 220 10.74 -85.56 71.34
CA ARG A 220 10.78 -87.03 71.44
C ARG A 220 11.59 -87.49 72.64
N THR A 221 12.78 -86.93 72.86
CA THR A 221 13.62 -87.31 74.00
C THR A 221 12.98 -86.95 75.34
N GLU A 222 12.29 -85.81 75.44
CA GLU A 222 11.50 -85.47 76.63
C GLU A 222 10.30 -86.40 76.84
N LEU A 223 9.60 -86.79 75.76
CA LEU A 223 8.52 -87.78 75.84
C LEU A 223 9.02 -89.16 76.27
N ASP A 224 10.19 -89.60 75.79
CA ASP A 224 10.78 -90.88 76.20
C ASP A 224 11.24 -90.87 77.67
N LYS A 225 11.76 -89.72 78.15
CA LYS A 225 12.05 -89.53 79.58
C LYS A 225 10.77 -89.59 80.42
N LEU A 226 9.71 -88.91 80.02
CA LEU A 226 8.42 -88.95 80.72
C LEU A 226 7.83 -90.38 80.72
N ARG A 227 7.94 -91.09 79.60
CA ARG A 227 7.44 -92.46 79.47
C ARG A 227 8.22 -93.44 80.35
N SER A 228 9.53 -93.32 80.41
CA SER A 228 10.38 -94.15 81.29
C SER A 228 10.16 -93.84 82.77
N ALA A 229 9.95 -92.57 83.14
CA ALA A 229 9.58 -92.18 84.50
C ALA A 229 8.22 -92.76 84.91
N LEU A 230 7.22 -92.68 84.03
CA LEU A 230 5.89 -93.27 84.27
C LEU A 230 5.95 -94.79 84.38
N GLN A 231 6.80 -95.44 83.58
CA GLN A 231 7.01 -96.89 83.65
C GLN A 231 7.71 -97.32 84.95
N GLN A 232 8.62 -96.51 85.48
CA GLN A 232 9.19 -96.69 86.82
C GLN A 232 8.17 -96.48 87.94
N GLU A 233 7.28 -95.49 87.81
CA GLU A 233 6.22 -95.26 88.78
C GLU A 233 5.20 -96.42 88.78
N HIS A 234 4.84 -96.91 87.59
CA HIS A 234 3.99 -98.07 87.44
C HIS A 234 4.61 -99.33 88.03
N SER A 235 5.90 -99.60 87.80
CA SER A 235 6.57 -100.77 88.39
C SER A 235 6.63 -100.67 89.92
N ARG A 236 6.89 -99.48 90.48
CA ARG A 236 6.81 -99.23 91.93
C ARG A 236 5.41 -99.50 92.47
N LYS A 237 4.36 -99.01 91.81
CA LYS A 237 2.98 -99.27 92.24
C LYS A 237 2.65 -100.76 92.16
N VAL A 238 3.07 -101.47 91.12
CA VAL A 238 2.86 -102.92 91.01
C VAL A 238 3.55 -103.68 92.15
N THR A 239 4.77 -103.31 92.52
CA THR A 239 5.47 -103.93 93.67
C THR A 239 4.76 -103.62 94.99
N GLU A 240 4.31 -102.37 95.19
CA GLU A 240 3.53 -102.00 96.39
C GLU A 240 2.20 -102.77 96.47
N TRP A 241 1.54 -103.00 95.34
CA TRP A 241 0.31 -103.78 95.27
C TRP A 241 0.57 -105.27 95.50
N GLN A 242 1.69 -105.83 95.02
CA GLN A 242 2.09 -107.20 95.31
C GLN A 242 2.38 -107.42 96.79
N ASP A 243 3.06 -106.47 97.46
CA ASP A 243 3.34 -106.55 98.90
C ASP A 243 2.07 -106.39 99.75
N LYS A 244 1.12 -105.54 99.31
CA LYS A 244 -0.19 -105.45 99.98
C LYS A 244 -1.02 -106.72 99.81
N TRP A 245 -0.98 -107.35 98.63
CA TRP A 245 -1.76 -108.56 98.36
C TRP A 245 -1.23 -109.79 99.12
N SER A 246 0.09 -109.92 99.27
CA SER A 246 0.69 -110.98 100.09
C SER A 246 0.35 -110.81 101.58
N GLY A 247 0.39 -109.58 102.09
CA GLY A 247 -0.03 -109.28 103.48
C GLY A 247 -1.51 -109.56 103.75
N LEU A 248 -2.40 -109.23 102.79
CA LEU A 248 -3.84 -109.49 102.93
C LEU A 248 -4.18 -110.99 102.85
N SER A 249 -3.45 -111.73 102.01
CA SER A 249 -3.56 -113.19 101.89
C SER A 249 -3.18 -113.89 103.20
N GLU A 250 -2.13 -113.43 103.86
CA GLU A 250 -1.67 -114.00 105.14
C GLU A 250 -2.66 -113.71 106.28
N GLN A 251 -3.33 -112.55 106.25
CA GLN A 251 -4.41 -112.20 107.18
C GLN A 251 -5.67 -113.07 106.97
N LEU A 252 -6.09 -113.28 105.71
CA LEU A 252 -7.25 -114.12 105.40
C LEU A 252 -7.05 -115.60 105.80
N GLU A 253 -5.82 -116.10 105.77
CA GLU A 253 -5.52 -117.48 106.20
C GLU A 253 -5.57 -117.65 107.73
N GLN A 254 -5.30 -116.59 108.49
CA GLN A 254 -5.49 -116.56 109.94
C GLN A 254 -6.97 -116.47 110.33
N GLU A 255 -7.77 -115.65 109.63
CA GLU A 255 -9.22 -115.55 109.85
C GLU A 255 -9.96 -116.83 109.48
N ARG A 256 -9.55 -117.53 108.41
CA ARG A 256 -10.15 -118.81 108.00
C ARG A 256 -10.01 -119.90 109.06
N LYS A 257 -8.89 -119.95 109.79
CA LYS A 257 -8.68 -120.89 110.90
C LYS A 257 -9.56 -120.57 112.13
N GLN A 258 -9.91 -119.30 112.34
CA GLN A 258 -10.82 -118.90 113.41
C GLN A 258 -12.30 -119.16 113.05
N ALA A 259 -12.68 -119.04 111.78
CA ALA A 259 -14.03 -119.33 111.29
C ALA A 259 -14.38 -120.84 111.33
N GLU A 260 -13.40 -121.73 111.18
CA GLU A 260 -13.62 -123.19 111.20
C GLU A 260 -14.05 -123.72 112.60
N LEU A 261 -13.70 -123.00 113.67
CA LEU A 261 -14.12 -123.31 115.04
C LEU A 261 -15.58 -122.88 115.31
N VAL A 262 -16.05 -121.80 114.69
CA VAL A 262 -17.41 -121.26 114.88
C VAL A 262 -18.45 -121.99 114.01
N LEU A 263 -18.06 -122.49 112.84
CA LEU A 263 -18.94 -123.22 111.92
C LEU A 263 -19.46 -124.57 112.48
N ASN A 264 -18.79 -125.15 113.48
CA ASN A 264 -19.27 -126.38 114.12
C ASN A 264 -20.36 -126.13 115.18
N GLU A 265 -20.57 -124.89 115.62
CA GLU A 265 -21.63 -124.53 116.58
C GLU A 265 -22.96 -124.18 115.88
N GLU A 266 -22.93 -123.64 114.65
CA GLU A 266 -24.15 -123.19 113.93
C GLU A 266 -24.92 -124.31 113.19
N LYS A 267 -24.32 -125.49 113.02
CA LYS A 267 -24.98 -126.66 112.38
C LYS A 267 -26.17 -127.23 113.15
N LEU A 268 -26.48 -126.74 114.34
CA LEU A 268 -27.58 -127.26 115.17
C LEU A 268 -28.88 -126.44 115.10
N GLN A 269 -28.90 -125.26 114.47
CA GLN A 269 -30.05 -124.34 114.57
C GLN A 269 -30.83 -124.09 113.25
N HIS A 270 -30.32 -124.48 112.08
CA HIS A 270 -30.92 -124.08 110.80
C HIS A 270 -31.89 -125.11 110.16
N LEU A 271 -32.11 -126.27 110.78
CA LEU A 271 -32.95 -127.33 110.21
C LEU A 271 -34.47 -127.18 110.49
N GLU A 272 -34.89 -126.16 111.24
CA GLU A 272 -36.30 -125.99 111.65
C GLU A 272 -37.08 -124.92 110.87
N ALA A 273 -36.44 -124.17 109.95
CA ALA A 273 -37.10 -123.07 109.21
C ALA A 273 -37.59 -123.44 107.79
N GLU A 274 -37.36 -124.67 107.32
CA GLU A 274 -37.58 -125.11 105.92
C GLU A 274 -39.02 -125.54 105.56
N LYS A 275 -40.04 -125.26 106.39
CA LYS A 275 -41.42 -125.78 106.18
C LYS A 275 -42.56 -124.75 106.07
N ARG A 276 -42.29 -123.45 105.84
CA ARG A 276 -43.36 -122.43 105.91
C ARG A 276 -43.53 -121.46 104.73
N ALA A 277 -43.03 -121.75 103.54
CA ALA A 277 -43.31 -120.86 102.40
C ALA A 277 -43.38 -121.57 101.04
N GLU A 278 -44.16 -122.66 100.98
CA GLU A 278 -44.48 -123.42 99.76
C GLU A 278 -45.96 -123.21 99.32
N GLU A 279 -46.52 -122.03 99.55
CA GLU A 279 -47.87 -121.65 99.11
C GLU A 279 -47.85 -120.25 98.49
N ALA A 280 -47.44 -120.16 97.22
CA ALA A 280 -48.01 -119.23 96.23
C ALA A 280 -47.27 -119.40 94.89
N ALA A 281 -47.64 -120.48 94.19
CA ALA A 281 -47.38 -120.66 92.76
C ALA A 281 -48.73 -120.73 92.02
N LEU A 282 -48.67 -120.39 90.73
CA LEU A 282 -49.73 -120.24 89.70
C LEU A 282 -50.33 -118.83 89.68
N GLU A 283 -50.09 -118.03 88.64
CA GLU A 283 -50.42 -118.27 87.23
C GLU A 283 -49.61 -117.27 86.35
N GLN A 284 -49.09 -117.51 85.15
CA GLN A 284 -49.16 -118.61 84.19
C GLN A 284 -47.90 -118.62 83.32
N GLU A 285 -47.45 -119.82 83.01
CA GLU A 285 -46.59 -120.17 81.86
C GLU A 285 -47.37 -121.29 81.17
N ILE A 286 -47.61 -121.25 79.86
CA ILE A 286 -46.92 -122.04 78.82
C ILE A 286 -47.74 -121.75 77.53
N ARG A 287 -47.19 -121.48 76.34
CA ARG A 287 -46.51 -122.39 75.37
C ARG A 287 -46.07 -121.48 74.20
N ILE A 288 -44.83 -121.33 73.76
CA ILE A 288 -43.81 -122.26 73.24
C ILE A 288 -44.33 -123.18 72.13
N GLU A 289 -43.54 -123.20 71.05
CA GLU A 289 -43.64 -123.96 69.78
C GLU A 289 -44.53 -123.24 68.75
N GLU A 290 -44.01 -122.74 67.62
CA GLU A 290 -43.17 -123.47 66.67
C GLU A 290 -42.12 -122.59 65.96
N LEU A 291 -41.10 -123.29 65.52
CA LEU A 291 -39.78 -122.86 65.08
C LEU A 291 -39.75 -122.15 63.72
N GLN A 292 -38.71 -121.30 63.60
CA GLN A 292 -37.78 -121.23 62.47
C GLN A 292 -38.16 -122.03 61.21
N GLU A 293 -38.82 -121.38 60.26
CA GLU A 293 -38.43 -121.41 58.84
C GLU A 293 -39.30 -120.42 58.05
N GLN A 294 -38.69 -119.33 57.56
CA GLN A 294 -38.56 -119.10 56.11
C GLN A 294 -38.09 -117.67 55.82
N LEU A 295 -36.99 -117.64 55.09
CA LEU A 295 -36.51 -116.50 54.32
C LEU A 295 -37.30 -116.42 52.99
N GLU A 296 -37.46 -115.17 52.52
CA GLU A 296 -37.64 -114.69 51.14
C GLU A 296 -39.03 -114.24 50.57
N GLN A 297 -39.08 -112.92 50.28
CA GLN A 297 -39.62 -112.17 49.11
C GLN A 297 -40.90 -111.27 49.18
N VAL A 298 -40.63 -109.94 49.13
CA VAL A 298 -41.01 -108.91 48.10
C VAL A 298 -42.47 -108.35 47.92
N GLN A 299 -42.55 -106.99 47.97
CA GLN A 299 -43.44 -105.98 47.30
C GLN A 299 -44.95 -105.86 47.55
N SER A 300 -45.45 -104.62 47.78
CA SER A 300 -46.07 -103.76 46.73
C SER A 300 -46.75 -102.48 47.28
N GLY A 301 -46.74 -101.42 46.47
CA GLY A 301 -47.58 -100.22 46.59
C GLY A 301 -48.25 -99.92 45.24
N SER A 302 -49.51 -99.43 45.25
CA SER A 302 -50.25 -98.92 44.08
C SER A 302 -51.62 -98.34 44.49
N ALA A 303 -51.73 -97.01 44.69
CA ALA A 303 -53.04 -96.33 44.81
C ALA A 303 -53.07 -94.80 44.51
N GLU A 304 -51.96 -94.08 44.39
CA GLU A 304 -51.97 -92.60 44.30
C GLU A 304 -52.01 -91.98 42.88
N LEU A 305 -52.04 -92.78 41.81
CA LEU A 305 -51.81 -92.27 40.44
C LEU A 305 -53.07 -91.89 39.61
N SER A 306 -54.30 -92.15 40.07
CA SER A 306 -55.50 -91.93 39.25
C SER A 306 -56.16 -90.55 39.38
N SER A 307 -55.96 -89.79 40.46
CA SER A 307 -56.60 -88.47 40.62
C SER A 307 -55.94 -87.35 39.80
N ARG A 308 -54.66 -87.50 39.44
CA ARG A 308 -53.88 -86.49 38.72
C ARG A 308 -54.22 -86.34 37.23
N LEU A 309 -54.97 -87.26 36.64
CA LEU A 309 -55.25 -87.25 35.19
C LEU A 309 -56.45 -86.36 34.79
N GLY A 310 -57.42 -86.15 35.69
CA GLY A 310 -58.65 -85.38 35.40
C GLY A 310 -58.44 -83.86 35.46
N GLU A 311 -57.64 -83.38 36.41
CA GLU A 311 -57.31 -81.95 36.55
C GLU A 311 -56.50 -81.40 35.36
N ALA A 312 -55.79 -82.28 34.64
CA ALA A 312 -54.98 -81.89 33.49
C ALA A 312 -55.81 -81.54 32.23
N GLN A 313 -57.05 -82.03 32.09
CA GLN A 313 -57.84 -81.83 30.87
C GLN A 313 -58.60 -80.49 30.83
N GLU A 314 -59.13 -80.00 31.95
CA GLU A 314 -59.76 -78.65 32.02
C GLU A 314 -58.74 -77.51 31.85
N GLN A 315 -57.51 -77.71 32.31
CA GLN A 315 -56.43 -76.74 32.16
C GLN A 315 -56.08 -76.49 30.67
N VAL A 316 -56.19 -77.51 29.80
CA VAL A 316 -55.85 -77.38 28.38
C VAL A 316 -56.87 -76.54 27.59
N ALA A 317 -58.15 -76.56 27.98
CA ALA A 317 -59.19 -75.79 27.29
C ALA A 317 -59.11 -74.29 27.62
N ALA A 318 -58.86 -73.94 28.89
CA ALA A 318 -58.66 -72.55 29.32
C ALA A 318 -57.43 -71.91 28.66
N LEU A 319 -56.35 -72.68 28.46
CA LEU A 319 -55.13 -72.20 27.82
C LEU A 319 -55.31 -71.83 26.33
N LYS A 320 -56.22 -72.50 25.61
CA LYS A 320 -56.47 -72.19 24.18
C LYS A 320 -57.23 -70.89 23.96
N GLN A 321 -58.19 -70.56 24.82
CA GLN A 321 -58.93 -69.30 24.72
C GLN A 321 -58.05 -68.10 25.09
N GLN A 322 -57.21 -68.26 26.12
CA GLN A 322 -56.17 -67.29 26.46
C GLN A 322 -55.17 -67.09 25.31
N GLN A 323 -54.83 -68.14 24.55
CA GLN A 323 -53.93 -68.03 23.41
C GLN A 323 -54.49 -67.14 22.29
N SER A 324 -55.78 -67.24 21.95
CA SER A 324 -56.39 -66.40 20.90
C SER A 324 -56.53 -64.93 21.28
N GLU A 325 -56.81 -64.63 22.55
CA GLU A 325 -56.88 -63.26 23.06
C GLU A 325 -55.48 -62.61 23.09
N LEU A 326 -54.45 -63.39 23.46
CA LEU A 326 -53.05 -62.97 23.39
C LEU A 326 -52.60 -62.69 21.95
N GLU A 327 -53.02 -63.47 20.97
CA GLU A 327 -52.69 -63.24 19.55
C GLU A 327 -53.30 -61.94 19.01
N SER A 328 -54.55 -61.64 19.33
CA SER A 328 -55.20 -60.35 18.99
C SER A 328 -54.50 -59.15 19.66
N MET A 329 -54.14 -59.28 20.93
CA MET A 329 -53.38 -58.24 21.64
C MET A 329 -51.96 -58.08 21.07
N LEU A 330 -51.32 -59.16 20.64
CA LEU A 330 -50.01 -59.10 19.97
C LEU A 330 -50.08 -58.38 18.62
N GLU A 331 -51.13 -58.60 17.84
CA GLU A 331 -51.29 -57.95 16.53
C GLU A 331 -51.53 -56.43 16.67
N THR A 332 -52.36 -56.02 17.63
CA THR A 332 -52.58 -54.59 17.94
C THR A 332 -51.32 -53.93 18.51
N GLN A 333 -50.54 -54.63 19.35
CA GLN A 333 -49.25 -54.14 19.80
C GLN A 333 -48.21 -54.05 18.67
N ARG A 334 -48.23 -54.96 17.69
CA ARG A 334 -47.35 -54.89 16.51
C ARG A 334 -47.67 -53.68 15.65
N GLN A 335 -48.95 -53.39 15.40
CA GLN A 335 -49.35 -52.19 14.64
C GLN A 335 -48.95 -50.90 15.37
N ALA A 336 -49.21 -50.83 16.68
CA ALA A 336 -48.75 -49.70 17.51
C ALA A 336 -47.21 -49.58 17.55
N ALA A 337 -46.48 -50.70 17.49
CA ALA A 337 -45.02 -50.69 17.39
C ALA A 337 -44.55 -50.13 16.04
N THR A 338 -45.19 -50.51 14.93
CA THR A 338 -44.82 -49.99 13.60
C THR A 338 -45.11 -48.49 13.44
N GLU A 339 -46.22 -47.99 14.00
CA GLU A 339 -46.51 -46.55 13.99
C GLU A 339 -45.52 -45.76 14.86
N ARG A 340 -45.11 -46.33 16.01
CA ARG A 340 -44.04 -45.75 16.83
C ARG A 340 -42.70 -45.75 16.11
N GLU A 341 -42.35 -46.84 15.42
CA GLU A 341 -41.12 -46.89 14.61
C GLU A 341 -41.13 -45.83 13.51
N GLN A 342 -42.26 -45.63 12.81
CA GLN A 342 -42.39 -44.59 11.80
C GLN A 342 -42.28 -43.17 12.39
N ALA A 343 -42.95 -42.92 13.52
CA ALA A 343 -42.82 -41.65 14.24
C ALA A 343 -41.38 -41.40 14.72
N ASP A 344 -40.69 -42.43 15.21
CA ASP A 344 -39.29 -42.36 15.62
C ASP A 344 -38.36 -42.10 14.42
N THR A 345 -38.66 -42.66 13.23
CA THR A 345 -37.86 -42.37 12.02
C THR A 345 -38.00 -40.92 11.57
N LEU A 346 -39.23 -40.37 11.55
CA LEU A 346 -39.47 -38.97 11.20
C LEU A 346 -38.84 -38.03 12.24
N ALA A 347 -38.98 -38.34 13.53
CA ALA A 347 -38.34 -37.57 14.59
C ALA A 347 -36.82 -37.62 14.50
N ARG A 348 -36.23 -38.76 14.10
CA ARG A 348 -34.77 -38.87 13.83
C ARG A 348 -34.34 -38.04 12.64
N GLU A 349 -35.13 -37.98 11.56
CA GLU A 349 -34.83 -37.15 10.39
C GLU A 349 -34.90 -35.66 10.72
N GLU A 350 -35.90 -35.22 11.48
CA GLU A 350 -36.01 -33.83 11.97
C GLU A 350 -34.89 -33.48 12.96
N LEU A 351 -34.53 -34.40 13.86
CA LEU A 351 -33.37 -34.23 14.76
C LEU A 351 -32.07 -34.16 13.96
N GLN A 352 -31.93 -34.97 12.91
CA GLN A 352 -30.75 -34.96 12.04
C GLN A 352 -30.67 -33.64 11.26
N SER A 353 -31.78 -33.10 10.75
CA SER A 353 -31.78 -31.81 10.06
C SER A 353 -31.41 -30.66 11.00
N ARG A 354 -32.02 -30.63 12.20
CA ARG A 354 -31.68 -29.64 13.24
C ARG A 354 -30.25 -29.77 13.73
N TYR A 355 -29.74 -31.00 13.86
CA TYR A 355 -28.35 -31.24 14.21
C TYR A 355 -27.41 -30.71 13.12
N ASN A 356 -27.73 -30.92 11.84
CA ASN A 356 -26.94 -30.40 10.73
C ASN A 356 -26.96 -28.87 10.67
N GLU A 357 -28.11 -28.24 10.92
CA GLU A 357 -28.25 -26.77 11.00
C GLU A 357 -27.43 -26.21 12.17
N LEU A 358 -27.58 -26.78 13.38
CA LEU A 358 -26.79 -26.39 14.55
C LEU A 358 -25.29 -26.64 14.34
N ALA A 359 -24.91 -27.71 13.64
CA ALA A 359 -23.51 -27.98 13.29
C ALA A 359 -22.96 -26.95 12.30
N ALA A 360 -23.78 -26.48 11.35
CA ALA A 360 -23.40 -25.41 10.44
C ALA A 360 -23.26 -24.05 11.15
N GLU A 361 -24.18 -23.72 12.06
CA GLU A 361 -24.11 -22.53 12.91
C GLU A 361 -22.91 -22.59 13.87
N ALA A 362 -22.64 -23.74 14.48
CA ALA A 362 -21.46 -23.96 15.32
C ALA A 362 -20.16 -23.79 14.52
N LYS A 363 -20.12 -24.27 13.27
CA LYS A 363 -18.96 -24.07 12.39
C LYS A 363 -18.80 -22.60 11.98
N ALA A 364 -19.88 -21.89 11.72
CA ALA A 364 -19.85 -20.46 11.39
C ALA A 364 -19.39 -19.60 12.58
N THR A 365 -19.92 -19.88 13.78
CA THR A 365 -19.50 -19.21 15.02
C THR A 365 -18.06 -19.55 15.39
N GLN A 366 -17.60 -20.80 15.18
CA GLN A 366 -16.20 -21.18 15.34
C GLN A 366 -15.28 -20.42 14.37
N GLN A 367 -15.69 -20.21 13.11
CA GLN A 367 -14.92 -19.41 12.15
C GLN A 367 -14.87 -17.92 12.55
N GLN A 368 -15.95 -17.38 13.08
CA GLN A 368 -15.96 -16.00 13.61
C GLN A 368 -15.08 -15.87 14.86
N ALA A 369 -15.14 -16.83 15.78
CA ALA A 369 -14.28 -16.88 16.96
C ALA A 369 -12.79 -16.99 16.56
N ALA A 370 -12.45 -17.81 15.56
CA ALA A 370 -11.08 -17.90 15.06
C ALA A 370 -10.57 -16.57 14.46
N LYS A 371 -11.43 -15.83 13.73
CA LYS A 371 -11.08 -14.49 13.23
C LYS A 371 -10.85 -13.50 14.37
N LEU A 372 -11.71 -13.50 15.39
CA LEU A 372 -11.55 -12.64 16.56
C LEU A 372 -10.30 -13.01 17.38
N GLU A 373 -9.97 -14.30 17.50
CA GLU A 373 -8.73 -14.75 18.13
C GLU A 373 -7.49 -14.31 17.36
N GLU A 374 -7.52 -14.35 16.02
CA GLU A 374 -6.43 -13.81 15.19
C GLU A 374 -6.27 -12.29 15.37
N GLU A 375 -7.37 -11.54 15.41
CA GLU A 375 -7.36 -10.10 15.69
C GLU A 375 -6.84 -9.80 17.10
N GLN A 376 -7.27 -10.56 18.12
CA GLN A 376 -6.76 -10.45 19.48
C GLN A 376 -5.27 -10.78 19.55
N ARG A 377 -4.78 -11.80 18.83
CA ARG A 377 -3.35 -12.13 18.75
C ARG A 377 -2.55 -11.03 18.06
N ARG A 378 -3.10 -10.39 17.01
CA ARG A 378 -2.47 -9.23 16.37
C ARG A 378 -2.38 -8.05 17.33
N MET A 379 -3.44 -7.75 18.07
CA MET A 379 -3.46 -6.69 19.07
C MET A 379 -2.51 -6.99 20.25
N GLN A 380 -2.47 -8.22 20.75
CA GLN A 380 -1.53 -8.65 21.77
C GLN A 380 -0.07 -8.51 21.29
N LYS A 381 0.23 -8.88 20.04
CA LYS A 381 1.57 -8.71 19.48
C LYS A 381 1.97 -7.24 19.35
N LEU A 382 1.05 -6.36 18.97
CA LEU A 382 1.29 -4.91 18.94
C LEU A 382 1.51 -4.34 20.35
N LEU A 383 0.72 -4.78 21.34
CA LEU A 383 0.91 -4.39 22.74
C LEU A 383 2.23 -4.91 23.30
N GLU A 384 2.62 -6.14 22.97
CA GLU A 384 3.90 -6.71 23.39
C GLU A 384 5.07 -5.97 22.75
N GLN A 385 4.98 -5.61 21.47
CA GLN A 385 5.97 -4.76 20.79
C GLN A 385 6.06 -3.37 21.45
N ALA A 386 4.93 -2.75 21.79
CA ALA A 386 4.89 -1.48 22.50
C ALA A 386 5.44 -1.58 23.94
N HIS A 387 5.19 -2.69 24.64
CA HIS A 387 5.77 -2.94 25.95
C HIS A 387 7.27 -3.19 25.88
N VAL A 388 7.75 -3.91 24.86
CA VAL A 388 9.19 -4.13 24.65
C VAL A 388 9.88 -2.81 24.31
N SER A 389 9.31 -1.97 23.45
CA SER A 389 9.89 -0.65 23.16
C SER A 389 9.86 0.28 24.39
N SER A 390 8.76 0.27 25.15
CA SER A 390 8.67 1.02 26.42
C SER A 390 9.68 0.53 27.46
N ARG A 391 9.88 -0.79 27.61
CA ARG A 391 10.89 -1.35 28.50
C ARG A 391 12.31 -1.04 28.04
N LYS A 392 12.57 -1.04 26.72
CA LYS A 392 13.85 -0.60 26.16
C LYS A 392 14.12 0.86 26.50
N LEU A 393 13.15 1.75 26.26
CA LEU A 393 13.25 3.16 26.62
C LEU A 393 13.44 3.36 28.13
N GLN A 394 12.73 2.60 28.96
CA GLN A 394 12.93 2.63 30.42
C GLN A 394 14.31 2.12 30.83
N SER A 395 14.84 1.08 30.17
CA SER A 395 16.19 0.57 30.43
C SER A 395 17.27 1.55 29.97
N GLU A 396 17.06 2.20 28.82
CA GLU A 396 17.96 3.24 28.31
C GLU A 396 17.96 4.45 29.25
N LEU A 397 16.78 4.92 29.68
CA LEU A 397 16.66 5.97 30.70
C LEU A 397 17.29 5.56 32.04
N ALA A 398 17.15 4.31 32.47
CA ALA A 398 17.79 3.81 33.69
C ALA A 398 19.32 3.77 33.54
N THR A 399 19.85 3.30 32.41
CA THR A 399 21.30 3.28 32.15
C THR A 399 21.86 4.70 32.03
N LEU A 400 21.11 5.63 31.45
CA LEU A 400 21.49 7.04 31.38
C LEU A 400 21.47 7.67 32.77
N ALA A 401 20.45 7.42 33.59
CA ALA A 401 20.38 7.91 34.96
C ALA A 401 21.47 7.28 35.86
N GLU A 402 21.82 6.02 35.65
CA GLU A 402 22.92 5.35 36.37
C GLU A 402 24.28 5.88 35.91
N SER A 403 24.43 6.16 34.61
CA SER A 403 25.61 6.85 34.10
C SER A 403 25.72 8.27 34.65
N GLU A 404 24.62 9.02 34.75
CA GLU A 404 24.58 10.36 35.35
C GLU A 404 24.98 10.32 36.82
N LYS A 405 24.46 9.36 37.59
CA LYS A 405 24.90 9.13 38.98
C LYS A 405 26.37 8.72 39.08
N SER A 406 26.88 7.94 38.11
CA SER A 406 28.29 7.56 38.07
C SER A 406 29.19 8.76 37.74
N TRP A 407 28.75 9.66 36.86
CA TRP A 407 29.44 10.91 36.54
C TRP A 407 29.37 11.91 37.68
N GLN A 408 28.25 11.99 38.40
CA GLN A 408 28.13 12.80 39.62
C GLN A 408 29.07 12.29 40.72
N LYS A 409 29.07 10.98 41.00
CA LYS A 409 30.02 10.38 41.96
C LYS A 409 31.47 10.58 41.56
N LEU A 410 31.80 10.38 40.28
CA LEU A 410 33.15 10.62 39.79
C LEU A 410 33.52 12.10 39.87
N ALA A 411 32.57 13.02 39.65
CA ALA A 411 32.81 14.45 39.82
C ALA A 411 33.03 14.82 41.30
N GLU A 412 32.26 14.24 42.23
CA GLU A 412 32.46 14.41 43.68
C GLU A 412 33.80 13.82 44.13
N GLU A 413 34.17 12.61 43.68
CA GLU A 413 35.48 12.00 43.96
C GLU A 413 36.63 12.83 43.40
N ARG A 414 36.48 13.40 42.19
CA ARG A 414 37.48 14.29 41.60
C ARG A 414 37.55 15.61 42.34
N GLN A 415 36.43 16.15 42.80
CA GLN A 415 36.41 17.35 43.62
C GLN A 415 37.10 17.08 44.96
N HIS A 416 36.80 15.98 45.65
CA HIS A 416 37.48 15.59 46.87
C HIS A 416 38.97 15.34 46.66
N ALA A 417 39.38 14.71 45.55
CA ALA A 417 40.79 14.54 45.23
C ALA A 417 41.49 15.88 44.94
N VAL A 418 40.79 16.84 44.34
CA VAL A 418 41.31 18.20 44.16
C VAL A 418 41.44 18.89 45.53
N ASP A 419 40.43 18.80 46.39
CA ASP A 419 40.45 19.38 47.73
C ASP A 419 41.58 18.76 48.59
N GLU A 420 41.80 17.43 48.52
CA GLU A 420 42.92 16.73 49.17
C GLU A 420 44.28 17.14 48.59
N LEU A 421 44.36 17.36 47.27
CA LEU A 421 45.57 17.86 46.63
C LEU A 421 45.85 19.32 47.03
N GLU A 422 44.82 20.15 47.16
CA GLU A 422 44.96 21.53 47.65
C GLU A 422 45.43 21.55 49.11
N LEU A 423 44.87 20.69 49.96
CA LEU A 423 45.32 20.48 51.34
C LEU A 423 46.76 19.98 51.41
N SER A 424 47.13 18.97 50.62
CA SER A 424 48.50 18.47 50.60
C SER A 424 49.49 19.48 50.01
N ILE A 425 49.07 20.36 49.08
CA ILE A 425 49.89 21.48 48.61
C ILE A 425 50.08 22.53 49.72
N LEU A 426 49.05 22.80 50.52
CA LEU A 426 49.15 23.65 51.70
C LEU A 426 50.08 23.04 52.76
N GLU A 427 49.93 21.75 53.06
CA GLU A 427 50.83 21.02 53.97
C GLU A 427 52.27 21.00 53.46
N VAL A 428 52.49 20.78 52.16
CA VAL A 428 53.83 20.83 51.56
C VAL A 428 54.40 22.25 51.58
N ARG A 429 53.57 23.30 51.47
CA ARG A 429 54.02 24.69 51.63
C ARG A 429 54.45 24.98 53.07
N GLU A 430 53.67 24.55 54.06
CA GLU A 430 54.06 24.68 55.48
C GLU A 430 55.28 23.82 55.81
N GLN A 431 55.38 22.60 55.28
CA GLN A 431 56.57 21.75 55.40
C GLN A 431 57.79 22.37 54.72
N LYS A 432 57.61 23.06 53.59
CA LYS A 432 58.70 23.79 52.94
C LYS A 432 59.16 24.98 53.79
N GLU A 433 58.24 25.76 54.37
CA GLU A 433 58.59 26.87 55.26
C GLU A 433 59.33 26.37 56.51
N THR A 434 58.85 25.29 57.14
CA THR A 434 59.51 24.68 58.31
C THR A 434 60.86 24.05 57.97
N VAL A 435 61.02 23.41 56.81
CA VAL A 435 62.32 22.87 56.34
C VAL A 435 63.29 24.01 55.98
N GLN A 436 62.79 25.15 55.50
CA GLN A 436 63.61 26.31 55.19
C GLN A 436 64.13 26.98 56.48
N GLU A 437 63.33 27.01 57.55
CA GLU A 437 63.76 27.42 58.90
C GLU A 437 64.73 26.41 59.53
N GLN A 438 64.48 25.10 59.38
CA GLN A 438 65.39 24.04 59.87
C GLN A 438 66.72 24.02 59.11
N LEU A 439 66.75 24.37 57.83
CA LEU A 439 68.00 24.50 57.06
C LEU A 439 68.83 25.69 57.54
N GLN A 440 68.20 26.81 57.90
CA GLN A 440 68.89 27.95 58.51
C GLN A 440 69.46 27.60 59.89
N HIS A 441 68.78 26.74 60.67
CA HIS A 441 69.27 26.24 61.96
C HIS A 441 70.40 25.20 61.80
N ALA A 442 70.28 24.25 60.87
CA ALA A 442 71.26 23.20 60.64
C ALA A 442 72.60 23.75 60.09
N VAL A 443 72.56 24.83 59.29
CA VAL A 443 73.78 25.52 58.84
C VAL A 443 74.54 26.15 60.02
N ALA A 444 73.84 26.69 61.02
CA ALA A 444 74.47 27.25 62.23
C ALA A 444 75.04 26.17 63.17
N GLU A 445 74.45 24.96 63.21
CA GLU A 445 74.94 23.86 64.05
C GLU A 445 76.11 23.08 63.42
N VAL A 446 76.20 23.01 62.08
CA VAL A 446 77.33 22.39 61.36
C VAL A 446 78.64 23.19 61.54
N GLU A 447 78.56 24.51 61.68
CA GLU A 447 79.73 25.35 61.99
C GLU A 447 80.25 25.14 63.43
N ALA A 448 79.37 24.75 64.37
CA ALA A 448 79.73 24.51 65.78
C ALA A 448 80.23 23.08 66.08
N VAL A 449 79.79 22.06 65.32
CA VAL A 449 80.17 20.64 65.51
C VAL A 449 81.51 20.29 64.85
N ASN A 450 81.88 20.95 63.75
CA ASN A 450 83.19 20.77 63.10
C ASN A 450 84.39 21.11 64.01
N HIS A 451 84.21 22.00 65.00
CA HIS A 451 85.25 22.32 65.97
C HIS A 451 85.42 21.29 67.11
N LYS A 452 84.46 20.39 67.34
CA LYS A 452 84.48 19.41 68.45
C LYS A 452 84.78 17.97 68.01
N PHE A 453 84.52 17.60 66.76
CA PHE A 453 84.79 16.25 66.20
C PHE A 453 86.29 15.95 66.00
N ALA A 454 87.14 16.96 65.82
CA ALA A 454 88.58 16.77 65.61
C ALA A 454 89.37 16.27 66.85
N ALA A 455 88.81 16.33 68.07
CA ALA A 455 89.54 16.04 69.31
C ALA A 455 89.35 14.61 69.89
N GLN A 456 88.38 13.81 69.43
CA GLN A 456 88.02 12.52 70.06
C GLN A 456 88.29 11.23 69.24
N GLN A 457 88.58 11.31 67.94
CA GLN A 457 88.58 10.12 67.07
C GLN A 457 89.94 9.38 66.94
N GLN A 458 91.05 9.88 67.50
CA GLN A 458 92.38 9.23 67.37
C GLN A 458 92.79 8.31 68.52
N ARG A 459 91.97 8.14 69.58
CA ARG A 459 92.25 7.22 70.70
C ARG A 459 91.68 5.80 70.49
N LEU A 460 90.87 5.57 69.46
CA LEU A 460 90.17 4.30 69.19
C LEU A 460 90.89 3.37 68.21
N SER A 461 91.94 3.83 67.51
CA SER A 461 92.62 3.06 66.45
C SER A 461 93.71 2.08 66.91
N GLN A 462 93.89 1.85 68.22
CA GLN A 462 94.91 0.94 68.77
C GLN A 462 94.38 -0.46 69.19
N LEU A 463 93.07 -0.73 69.13
CA LEU A 463 92.48 -1.98 69.64
C LEU A 463 91.85 -2.92 68.57
N GLU A 464 91.72 -2.51 67.31
CA GLU A 464 91.05 -3.32 66.27
C GLU A 464 91.96 -4.31 65.51
N ALA A 465 93.25 -4.40 65.85
CA ALA A 465 94.19 -5.33 65.21
C ALA A 465 94.14 -6.78 65.72
N ARG A 466 93.25 -7.13 66.68
CA ARG A 466 93.30 -8.43 67.40
C ARG A 466 92.16 -9.41 67.11
N ILE A 467 91.14 -9.07 66.32
CA ILE A 467 89.97 -9.95 66.10
C ILE A 467 89.90 -10.37 64.63
N LYS A 468 90.71 -11.38 64.26
CA LYS A 468 90.82 -11.94 62.90
C LYS A 468 90.63 -13.46 62.89
N GLU A 469 89.79 -14.01 63.79
CA GLU A 469 89.72 -15.46 64.07
C GLU A 469 88.33 -16.15 63.97
N LEU A 470 87.21 -15.51 63.59
CA LEU A 470 85.88 -16.17 63.67
C LEU A 470 85.04 -16.07 62.38
N SER A 471 85.47 -16.80 61.34
CA SER A 471 84.93 -16.74 59.97
C SER A 471 83.73 -17.64 59.55
N PRO A 472 83.06 -18.50 60.35
CA PRO A 472 81.99 -19.37 59.79
C PRO A 472 80.51 -18.94 59.97
N GLU A 473 80.15 -17.82 60.60
CA GLU A 473 78.73 -17.38 60.72
C GLU A 473 78.21 -16.53 59.54
N LEU A 474 79.08 -16.06 58.64
CA LEU A 474 78.74 -15.17 57.51
C LEU A 474 77.96 -15.85 56.36
N ILE A 475 78.08 -17.18 56.22
CA ILE A 475 77.52 -17.93 55.07
C ILE A 475 76.00 -18.06 55.17
N ARG A 476 75.42 -18.11 56.37
CA ARG A 476 73.96 -18.27 56.54
C ARG A 476 73.16 -17.01 56.22
N VAL A 477 73.74 -15.83 56.46
CA VAL A 477 73.06 -14.53 56.23
C VAL A 477 73.08 -14.13 54.75
N GLN A 478 74.07 -14.60 53.97
CA GLN A 478 74.15 -14.33 52.53
C GLN A 478 73.06 -15.05 51.72
N ASP A 479 72.62 -16.24 52.15
CA ASP A 479 71.63 -17.07 51.45
C ASP A 479 70.17 -16.57 51.61
N GLU A 480 69.89 -15.78 52.66
CA GLU A 480 68.60 -15.13 52.87
C GLU A 480 68.49 -13.79 52.11
N LEU A 481 69.61 -13.10 51.92
CA LEU A 481 69.67 -11.84 51.16
C LEU A 481 69.43 -12.07 49.65
N GLU A 482 69.98 -13.15 49.07
CA GLU A 482 69.78 -13.48 47.65
C GLU A 482 68.30 -13.82 47.32
N LYS A 483 67.58 -14.45 48.25
CA LYS A 483 66.14 -14.76 48.09
C LYS A 483 65.25 -13.52 48.13
N ALA A 484 65.65 -12.49 48.90
CA ALA A 484 64.93 -11.21 48.94
C ALA A 484 65.12 -10.41 47.64
N ILE A 485 66.35 -10.40 47.09
CA ILE A 485 66.67 -9.71 45.83
C ILE A 485 65.92 -10.32 44.64
N LEU A 486 65.74 -11.64 44.61
CA LEU A 486 64.99 -12.30 43.52
C LEU A 486 63.51 -11.89 43.50
N ARG A 487 62.88 -11.73 44.67
CA ARG A 487 61.48 -11.29 44.79
C ARG A 487 61.28 -9.83 44.36
N GLU A 488 62.26 -8.96 44.63
CA GLU A 488 62.24 -7.57 44.17
C GLU A 488 62.42 -7.46 42.64
N GLN A 489 63.24 -8.35 42.06
CA GLN A 489 63.39 -8.47 40.61
C GLN A 489 62.13 -9.01 39.90
N GLU A 490 61.38 -9.90 40.56
CA GLU A 490 60.09 -10.38 40.04
C GLU A 490 59.01 -9.29 40.14
N GLY A 491 58.98 -8.53 41.23
CA GLY A 491 58.06 -7.39 41.40
C GLY A 491 58.30 -6.27 40.37
N THR A 492 59.57 -5.96 40.06
CA THR A 492 59.91 -4.96 39.04
C THR A 492 59.60 -5.41 37.61
N LYS A 493 59.69 -6.72 37.31
CA LYS A 493 59.23 -7.28 36.04
C LYS A 493 57.71 -7.21 35.91
N ALA A 494 56.98 -7.58 36.96
CA ALA A 494 55.52 -7.47 37.00
C ALA A 494 55.03 -6.02 36.82
N TYR A 495 55.72 -5.06 37.46
CA TYR A 495 55.42 -3.64 37.31
C TYR A 495 55.64 -3.13 35.88
N LYS A 496 56.73 -3.53 35.22
CA LYS A 496 56.98 -3.18 33.81
C LYS A 496 55.93 -3.75 32.87
N THR A 497 55.54 -5.01 33.06
CA THR A 497 54.47 -5.62 32.25
C THR A 497 53.12 -4.93 32.45
N LEU A 498 52.82 -4.48 33.68
CA LEU A 498 51.59 -3.74 33.98
C LEU A 498 51.62 -2.34 33.36
N GLN A 499 52.78 -1.68 33.35
CA GLN A 499 52.97 -0.37 32.71
C GLN A 499 52.82 -0.44 31.18
N GLU A 500 53.34 -1.48 30.54
CA GLU A 500 53.17 -1.74 29.11
C GLU A 500 51.70 -2.04 28.78
N GLN A 501 51.01 -2.84 29.61
CA GLN A 501 49.58 -3.10 29.45
C GLN A 501 48.75 -1.83 29.62
N TYR A 502 49.04 -0.99 30.61
CA TYR A 502 48.37 0.30 30.79
C TYR A 502 48.62 1.24 29.60
N GLY A 503 49.84 1.29 29.07
CA GLY A 503 50.16 2.05 27.85
C GLY A 503 49.37 1.56 26.64
N SER A 504 49.24 0.24 26.46
CA SER A 504 48.44 -0.36 25.39
C SER A 504 46.94 -0.07 25.54
N MET A 505 46.41 -0.12 26.76
CA MET A 505 45.01 0.22 27.04
C MET A 505 44.74 1.71 26.83
N LYS A 506 45.67 2.59 27.23
CA LYS A 506 45.57 4.03 26.99
C LYS A 506 45.55 4.36 25.50
N SER A 507 46.45 3.77 24.72
CA SER A 507 46.47 3.94 23.26
C SER A 507 45.18 3.42 22.61
N ARG A 508 44.64 2.30 23.09
CA ARG A 508 43.36 1.76 22.62
C ARG A 508 42.17 2.64 23.00
N ALA A 509 42.18 3.25 24.18
CA ALA A 509 41.18 4.23 24.59
C ALA A 509 41.23 5.51 23.74
N GLU A 510 42.43 5.99 23.40
CA GLU A 510 42.61 7.11 22.48
C GLU A 510 42.12 6.79 21.06
N GLN A 511 42.40 5.58 20.55
CA GLN A 511 41.87 5.11 19.26
C GLN A 511 40.34 5.00 19.26
N LEU A 512 39.75 4.44 20.33
CA LEU A 512 38.29 4.38 20.47
C LEU A 512 37.68 5.79 20.55
N GLY A 513 38.33 6.72 21.24
CA GLY A 513 37.91 8.12 21.29
C GLY A 513 37.97 8.82 19.92
N GLN A 514 38.98 8.53 19.11
CA GLN A 514 39.06 9.01 17.72
C GLN A 514 37.96 8.40 16.85
N ASN A 515 37.69 7.10 16.97
CA ASN A 515 36.62 6.42 16.24
C ASN A 515 35.23 6.95 16.61
N ILE A 516 34.97 7.22 17.90
CA ILE A 516 33.72 7.84 18.35
C ILE A 516 33.55 9.23 17.72
N LYS A 517 34.61 10.06 17.70
CA LYS A 517 34.55 11.38 17.04
C LYS A 517 34.33 11.27 15.53
N GLN A 518 34.89 10.26 14.88
CA GLN A 518 34.64 10.02 13.46
C GLN A 518 33.19 9.59 13.22
N LEU A 519 32.66 8.64 13.99
CA LEU A 519 31.26 8.21 13.90
C LEU A 519 30.28 9.35 14.19
N GLN A 520 30.60 10.25 15.13
CA GLN A 520 29.78 11.44 15.40
C GLN A 520 29.77 12.42 14.21
N ARG A 521 30.90 12.58 13.50
CA ARG A 521 30.95 13.40 12.28
C ARG A 521 30.14 12.76 11.17
N GLU A 522 30.30 11.46 10.94
CA GLU A 522 29.52 10.71 9.94
C GLU A 522 28.01 10.74 10.25
N ASP A 523 27.60 10.61 11.52
CA ASP A 523 26.18 10.75 11.91
C ASP A 523 25.67 12.17 11.65
N SER A 524 26.48 13.20 11.94
CA SER A 524 26.09 14.59 11.68
C SER A 524 25.99 14.92 10.19
N GLU A 525 26.83 14.30 9.34
CA GLU A 525 26.77 14.44 7.89
C GLU A 525 25.56 13.70 7.32
N ARG A 526 25.30 12.46 7.76
CA ARG A 526 24.09 11.70 7.37
C ARG A 526 22.80 12.40 7.77
N ARG A 527 22.76 13.07 8.93
CA ARG A 527 21.59 13.88 9.34
C ARG A 527 21.35 15.05 8.39
N LYS A 528 22.41 15.75 7.99
CA LYS A 528 22.29 16.85 7.01
C LYS A 528 21.89 16.36 5.61
N GLU A 529 22.38 15.20 5.21
CA GLU A 529 21.96 14.57 3.95
C GLU A 529 20.50 14.15 4.00
N LEU A 530 20.03 13.62 5.14
CA LEU A 530 18.62 13.28 5.35
C LEU A 530 17.74 14.54 5.33
N GLU A 531 18.13 15.61 6.03
CA GLU A 531 17.41 16.89 6.02
C GLU A 531 17.29 17.45 4.58
N ARG A 532 18.37 17.40 3.79
CA ARG A 532 18.33 17.81 2.37
C ARG A 532 17.41 16.92 1.54
N ALA A 533 17.44 15.61 1.74
CA ALA A 533 16.56 14.69 1.02
C ALA A 533 15.09 14.90 1.39
N GLU A 534 14.80 15.22 2.65
CA GLU A 534 13.45 15.58 3.12
C GLU A 534 12.99 16.91 2.49
N GLU A 535 13.84 17.93 2.47
CA GLU A 535 13.59 19.21 1.79
C GLU A 535 13.33 19.00 0.28
N GLU A 536 14.17 18.22 -0.40
CA GLU A 536 13.98 17.87 -1.81
C GLU A 536 12.67 17.11 -2.03
N SER A 537 12.30 16.18 -1.13
CA SER A 537 11.04 15.46 -1.22
C SER A 537 9.83 16.38 -1.08
N LEU A 538 9.89 17.37 -0.18
CA LEU A 538 8.86 18.38 0.01
C LEU A 538 8.75 19.30 -1.21
N GLU A 539 9.88 19.72 -1.80
CA GLU A 539 9.89 20.46 -3.06
C GLU A 539 9.24 19.67 -4.20
N TRP A 540 9.54 18.38 -4.30
CA TRP A 540 8.94 17.51 -5.32
C TRP A 540 7.44 17.29 -5.08
N GLN A 541 7.01 17.18 -3.82
CA GLN A 541 5.59 17.13 -3.48
C GLN A 541 4.87 18.42 -3.88
N LEU A 542 5.44 19.58 -3.55
CA LEU A 542 4.89 20.88 -3.95
C LEU A 542 4.84 21.04 -5.48
N LYS A 543 5.90 20.65 -6.19
CA LYS A 543 5.92 20.64 -7.67
C LYS A 543 4.86 19.70 -8.24
N TYR A 544 4.67 18.52 -7.65
CA TYR A 544 3.63 17.58 -8.05
C TYR A 544 2.22 18.17 -7.84
N GLU A 545 1.95 18.79 -6.69
CA GLU A 545 0.67 19.46 -6.43
C GLU A 545 0.43 20.63 -7.41
N GLN A 546 1.46 21.42 -7.72
CA GLN A 546 1.38 22.49 -8.71
C GLN A 546 1.05 21.95 -10.11
N LEU A 547 1.77 20.92 -10.56
CA LEU A 547 1.53 20.28 -11.86
C LEU A 547 0.16 19.63 -11.92
N LYS A 548 -0.30 19.01 -10.82
CA LYS A 548 -1.64 18.45 -10.73
C LYS A 548 -2.71 19.55 -10.84
N ALA A 549 -2.54 20.66 -10.13
CA ALA A 549 -3.46 21.80 -10.22
C ALA A 549 -3.46 22.44 -11.62
N GLU A 550 -2.31 22.49 -12.30
CA GLU A 550 -2.21 22.98 -13.68
C GLU A 550 -2.88 22.02 -14.66
N ALA A 551 -2.72 20.70 -14.49
CA ALA A 551 -3.43 19.70 -15.27
C ALA A 551 -4.96 19.79 -15.08
N GLU A 552 -5.44 19.92 -13.84
CA GLU A 552 -6.87 20.13 -13.54
C GLU A 552 -7.40 21.42 -14.19
N ARG A 553 -6.62 22.52 -14.15
CA ARG A 553 -6.98 23.76 -14.86
C ARG A 553 -7.08 23.54 -16.36
N LEU A 554 -6.10 22.88 -16.99
CA LEU A 554 -6.12 22.59 -18.41
C LEU A 554 -7.30 21.69 -18.80
N GLU A 555 -7.66 20.71 -17.97
CA GLU A 555 -8.86 19.89 -18.18
C GLU A 555 -10.15 20.73 -18.11
N THR A 556 -10.24 21.66 -17.16
CA THR A 556 -11.40 22.57 -17.10
C THR A 556 -11.48 23.50 -18.31
N GLU A 557 -10.34 24.00 -18.80
CA GLU A 557 -10.27 24.81 -20.02
C GLU A 557 -10.64 23.99 -21.26
N ASP A 558 -10.14 22.75 -21.39
CA ASP A 558 -10.49 21.85 -22.49
C ASP A 558 -11.98 21.50 -22.47
N ALA A 559 -12.55 21.23 -21.29
CA ALA A 559 -13.98 21.02 -21.13
C ALA A 559 -14.81 22.25 -21.50
N ALA A 560 -14.33 23.46 -21.18
CA ALA A 560 -14.97 24.71 -21.58
C ALA A 560 -14.91 24.91 -23.10
N ARG A 561 -13.73 24.73 -23.73
CA ARG A 561 -13.56 24.79 -25.18
C ARG A 561 -14.44 23.77 -25.89
N LYS A 562 -14.54 22.53 -25.39
CA LYS A 562 -15.45 21.52 -25.94
C LYS A 562 -16.92 21.94 -25.89
N LYS A 563 -17.35 22.63 -24.83
CA LYS A 563 -18.71 23.20 -24.74
C LYS A 563 -18.92 24.33 -25.76
N GLU A 564 -17.92 25.19 -25.96
CA GLU A 564 -17.96 26.24 -26.98
C GLU A 564 -18.00 25.65 -28.40
N PHE A 565 -17.17 24.66 -28.70
CA PHE A 565 -17.21 23.93 -29.97
C PHE A 565 -18.58 23.29 -30.18
N ALA A 566 -19.16 22.64 -29.16
CA ALA A 566 -20.50 22.08 -29.26
C ALA A 566 -21.59 23.15 -29.47
N SER A 567 -21.42 24.38 -28.95
CA SER A 567 -22.33 25.48 -29.28
C SER A 567 -22.17 25.95 -30.73
N TRP A 568 -20.94 26.06 -31.23
CA TRP A 568 -20.69 26.41 -32.63
C TRP A 568 -21.18 25.33 -33.59
N GLU A 569 -21.03 24.05 -33.26
CA GLU A 569 -21.60 22.95 -34.06
C GLU A 569 -23.13 23.04 -34.15
N ARG A 570 -23.80 23.41 -33.05
CA ARG A 570 -25.25 23.65 -33.08
C ARG A 570 -25.61 24.88 -33.90
N GLU A 571 -24.85 25.98 -33.79
CA GLU A 571 -25.07 27.19 -34.60
C GLU A 571 -24.84 26.90 -36.10
N ILE A 572 -23.80 26.14 -36.44
CA ILE A 572 -23.55 25.69 -37.81
C ILE A 572 -24.70 24.80 -38.28
N ALA A 573 -25.19 23.86 -37.47
CA ALA A 573 -26.32 23.02 -37.84
C ALA A 573 -27.59 23.85 -38.12
N VAL A 574 -27.91 24.83 -37.26
CA VAL A 574 -29.05 25.73 -37.45
C VAL A 574 -28.89 26.58 -38.71
N THR A 575 -27.70 27.12 -38.97
CA THR A 575 -27.46 27.92 -40.19
C THR A 575 -27.48 27.08 -41.47
N VAL A 576 -27.04 25.82 -41.41
CA VAL A 576 -27.17 24.86 -42.52
C VAL A 576 -28.64 24.55 -42.78
N GLU A 577 -29.43 24.28 -41.74
CA GLU A 577 -30.88 24.04 -41.87
C GLU A 577 -31.59 25.26 -42.47
N GLN A 578 -31.27 26.48 -42.01
CA GLN A 578 -31.79 27.72 -42.58
C GLN A 578 -31.41 27.89 -44.06
N LYS A 579 -30.17 27.55 -44.42
CA LYS A 579 -29.71 27.61 -45.81
C LYS A 579 -30.47 26.61 -46.68
N GLU A 580 -30.69 25.38 -46.21
CA GLU A 580 -31.46 24.37 -46.93
C GLU A 580 -32.91 24.80 -47.11
N GLN A 581 -33.54 25.37 -46.08
CA GLN A 581 -34.89 25.95 -46.16
C GLN A 581 -34.95 27.07 -47.22
N LEU A 582 -34.01 28.02 -47.20
CA LEU A 582 -33.95 29.09 -48.20
C LEU A 582 -33.69 28.56 -49.62
N GLN A 583 -32.86 27.51 -49.77
CA GLN A 583 -32.63 26.87 -51.07
C GLN A 583 -33.90 26.21 -51.60
N GLU A 584 -34.68 25.57 -50.73
CA GLU A 584 -35.96 24.97 -51.08
C GLU A 584 -37.00 26.04 -51.46
N GLU A 585 -37.09 27.15 -50.71
CA GLU A 585 -37.93 28.30 -51.07
C GLU A 585 -37.55 28.90 -52.42
N ILE A 586 -36.25 29.07 -52.68
CA ILE A 586 -35.75 29.54 -53.98
C ILE A 586 -36.14 28.55 -55.08
N ARG A 587 -36.01 27.24 -54.85
CA ARG A 587 -36.39 26.21 -55.83
C ARG A 587 -37.88 26.32 -56.17
N LEU A 588 -38.74 26.37 -55.17
CA LEU A 588 -40.19 26.52 -55.36
C LEU A 588 -40.54 27.84 -56.07
N ALA A 589 -39.86 28.94 -55.74
CA ALA A 589 -40.06 30.22 -56.42
C ALA A 589 -39.62 30.18 -57.89
N VAL A 590 -38.53 29.47 -58.21
CA VAL A 590 -38.07 29.27 -59.59
C VAL A 590 -39.06 28.41 -60.37
N GLU A 591 -39.53 27.30 -59.81
CA GLU A 591 -40.55 26.45 -60.42
C GLU A 591 -41.85 27.22 -60.69
N ALA A 592 -42.29 28.03 -59.71
CA ALA A 592 -43.45 28.91 -59.88
C ALA A 592 -43.23 29.96 -60.98
N ALA A 593 -42.03 30.55 -61.07
CA ALA A 593 -41.71 31.52 -62.12
C ALA A 593 -41.62 30.86 -63.52
N GLU A 594 -41.14 29.62 -63.62
CA GLU A 594 -41.13 28.86 -64.86
C GLU A 594 -42.55 28.48 -65.30
N ALA A 595 -43.41 28.05 -64.36
CA ALA A 595 -44.82 27.80 -64.61
C ALA A 595 -45.54 29.07 -65.10
N ALA A 596 -45.32 30.22 -64.44
CA ALA A 596 -45.88 31.50 -64.85
C ALA A 596 -45.38 31.94 -66.24
N LYS A 597 -44.10 31.71 -66.57
CA LYS A 597 -43.56 31.96 -67.92
C LYS A 597 -44.16 31.03 -68.96
N ALA A 598 -44.43 29.77 -68.62
CA ALA A 598 -45.08 28.82 -69.51
C ALA A 598 -46.53 29.24 -69.80
N GLU A 599 -47.26 29.66 -68.78
CA GLU A 599 -48.62 30.22 -68.90
C GLU A 599 -48.61 31.53 -69.72
N GLN A 600 -47.64 32.41 -69.48
CA GLN A 600 -47.47 33.62 -70.30
C GLN A 600 -47.20 33.26 -71.78
N ARG A 601 -46.36 32.26 -72.05
CA ARG A 601 -46.11 31.79 -73.42
C ARG A 601 -47.34 31.21 -74.08
N SER A 602 -48.18 30.45 -73.36
CA SER A 602 -49.44 29.95 -73.93
C SER A 602 -50.41 31.10 -74.22
N VAL A 603 -50.53 32.08 -73.32
CA VAL A 603 -51.35 33.28 -73.55
C VAL A 603 -50.82 34.11 -74.72
N ASP A 604 -49.51 34.27 -74.87
CA ASP A 604 -48.92 34.98 -76.01
C ASP A 604 -49.15 34.21 -77.33
N GLN A 605 -49.07 32.88 -77.33
CA GLN A 605 -49.42 32.05 -78.49
C GLN A 605 -50.90 32.21 -78.86
N GLU A 606 -51.80 32.18 -77.89
CA GLU A 606 -53.23 32.44 -78.10
C GLU A 606 -53.46 33.86 -78.64
N ARG A 607 -52.75 34.88 -78.10
CA ARG A 607 -52.83 36.26 -78.59
C ARG A 607 -52.37 36.37 -80.04
N ILE A 608 -51.26 35.72 -80.40
CA ILE A 608 -50.75 35.72 -81.79
C ILE A 608 -51.74 35.02 -82.73
N ALA A 609 -52.30 33.88 -82.31
CA ALA A 609 -53.34 33.19 -83.08
C ALA A 609 -54.55 34.09 -83.32
N LEU A 610 -55.06 34.74 -82.26
CA LEU A 610 -56.16 35.69 -82.35
C LEU A 610 -55.82 36.91 -83.23
N GLN A 611 -54.58 37.42 -83.17
CA GLN A 611 -54.13 38.50 -84.04
C GLN A 611 -54.13 38.07 -85.51
N SER A 612 -53.63 36.87 -85.82
CA SER A 612 -53.67 36.32 -87.18
C SER A 612 -55.11 36.15 -87.68
N GLU A 613 -56.01 35.63 -86.84
CA GLU A 613 -57.43 35.54 -87.19
C GLU A 613 -58.05 36.91 -87.45
N LEU A 614 -57.70 37.92 -86.66
CA LEU A 614 -58.20 39.28 -86.81
C LEU A 614 -57.63 39.97 -88.05
N GLU A 615 -56.37 39.72 -88.41
CA GLU A 615 -55.75 40.15 -89.67
C GLU A 615 -56.42 39.48 -90.87
N GLU A 616 -56.71 38.18 -90.81
CA GLU A 616 -57.46 37.50 -91.87
C GLU A 616 -58.86 38.10 -92.05
N VAL A 617 -59.55 38.42 -90.95
CA VAL A 617 -60.85 39.10 -91.00
C VAL A 617 -60.69 40.52 -91.55
N GLY A 618 -59.64 41.24 -91.17
CA GLY A 618 -59.29 42.55 -91.71
C GLY A 618 -59.07 42.52 -93.22
N GLN A 619 -58.27 41.57 -93.73
CA GLN A 619 -58.04 41.36 -95.16
C GLN A 619 -59.35 41.01 -95.90
N LYS A 620 -60.20 40.16 -95.31
CA LYS A 620 -61.53 39.85 -95.87
C LYS A 620 -62.40 41.11 -95.94
N TYR A 621 -62.34 41.98 -94.94
CA TYR A 621 -63.07 43.25 -94.91
C TYR A 621 -62.52 44.24 -95.94
N GLU A 622 -61.20 44.37 -96.07
CA GLU A 622 -60.56 45.21 -97.10
C GLU A 622 -60.92 44.74 -98.51
N LEU A 623 -60.90 43.43 -98.76
CA LEU A 623 -61.31 42.86 -100.03
C LEU A 623 -62.78 43.17 -100.32
N ALA A 624 -63.67 43.01 -99.34
CA ALA A 624 -65.08 43.36 -99.48
C ALA A 624 -65.27 44.86 -99.74
N ALA A 625 -64.51 45.73 -99.08
CA ALA A 625 -64.53 47.18 -99.30
C ALA A 625 -64.02 47.56 -100.70
N HIS A 626 -62.95 46.90 -101.18
CA HIS A 626 -62.45 47.06 -102.54
C HIS A 626 -63.46 46.59 -103.59
N GLN A 627 -64.11 45.45 -103.36
CA GLN A 627 -65.20 44.95 -104.21
C GLN A 627 -66.36 45.94 -104.25
N LEU A 628 -66.76 46.52 -103.11
CA LEU A 628 -67.78 47.56 -103.05
C LEU A 628 -67.38 48.81 -103.84
N ARG A 629 -66.11 49.25 -103.70
CA ARG A 629 -65.59 50.41 -104.44
C ARG A 629 -65.53 50.16 -105.94
N LEU A 630 -65.11 48.97 -106.36
CA LEU A 630 -65.14 48.59 -107.78
C LEU A 630 -66.58 48.56 -108.30
N LEU A 631 -67.53 48.06 -107.52
CA LEU A 631 -68.94 48.08 -107.89
C LEU A 631 -69.48 49.51 -108.02
N GLN A 632 -69.07 50.42 -107.13
CA GLN A 632 -69.40 51.85 -107.21
C GLN A 632 -68.82 52.49 -108.46
N VAL A 633 -67.53 52.26 -108.76
CA VAL A 633 -66.89 52.76 -109.99
C VAL A 633 -67.56 52.17 -111.23
N GLN A 634 -67.93 50.88 -111.20
CA GLN A 634 -68.68 50.24 -112.28
C GLN A 634 -70.04 50.92 -112.47
N GLN A 635 -70.77 51.21 -111.39
CA GLN A 635 -72.03 51.96 -111.45
C GLN A 635 -71.85 53.38 -111.97
N ASP A 636 -70.76 54.08 -111.61
CA ASP A 636 -70.45 55.41 -112.10
C ASP A 636 -70.08 55.39 -113.59
N VAL A 637 -69.31 54.40 -114.05
CA VAL A 637 -68.98 54.19 -115.46
C VAL A 637 -70.21 53.82 -116.27
N ASP A 638 -71.06 52.92 -115.76
CA ASP A 638 -72.34 52.58 -116.39
C ASP A 638 -73.23 53.83 -116.47
N ARG A 639 -73.23 54.68 -115.44
CA ARG A 639 -73.93 55.97 -115.43
C ARG A 639 -73.37 56.92 -116.49
N GLU A 640 -72.06 57.11 -116.58
CA GLU A 640 -71.43 57.91 -117.64
C GLU A 640 -71.72 57.35 -119.05
N HIS A 641 -71.73 56.03 -119.21
CA HIS A 641 -72.11 55.39 -120.47
C HIS A 641 -73.57 55.67 -120.82
N THR A 642 -74.49 55.58 -119.86
CA THR A 642 -75.89 55.97 -120.08
C THR A 642 -76.03 57.45 -120.42
N GLU A 643 -75.23 58.33 -119.80
CA GLU A 643 -75.19 59.76 -120.13
C GLU A 643 -74.65 60.00 -121.56
N LYS A 644 -73.58 59.32 -121.97
CA LYS A 644 -73.05 59.38 -123.34
C LYS A 644 -74.07 58.89 -124.38
N ILE A 645 -74.69 57.74 -124.15
CA ILE A 645 -75.75 57.23 -125.02
C ILE A 645 -76.90 58.25 -125.11
N SER A 646 -77.28 58.89 -124.00
CA SER A 646 -78.32 59.92 -124.01
C SER A 646 -77.91 61.17 -124.80
N MET A 647 -76.63 61.56 -124.76
CA MET A 647 -76.09 62.65 -125.56
C MET A 647 -76.04 62.31 -127.05
N GLU A 648 -75.58 61.12 -127.42
CA GLU A 648 -75.57 60.64 -128.81
C GLU A 648 -77.00 60.57 -129.36
N LEU A 649 -77.96 60.08 -128.55
CA LEU A 649 -79.37 60.03 -128.93
C LEU A 649 -79.95 61.44 -129.12
N ARG A 650 -79.52 62.41 -128.32
CA ARG A 650 -79.87 63.83 -128.49
C ARG A 650 -79.25 64.43 -129.75
N GLN A 651 -77.98 64.14 -130.05
CA GLN A 651 -77.32 64.58 -131.28
C GLN A 651 -77.99 63.98 -132.52
N LEU A 652 -78.34 62.69 -132.48
CA LEU A 652 -79.06 62.04 -133.57
C LEU A 652 -80.47 62.60 -133.73
N GLN A 653 -81.15 62.98 -132.64
CA GLN A 653 -82.40 63.72 -132.70
C GLN A 653 -82.22 65.10 -133.33
N GLU A 654 -81.16 65.84 -133.00
CA GLU A 654 -80.83 67.13 -133.63
C GLU A 654 -80.52 66.97 -135.13
N GLU A 655 -79.75 65.96 -135.52
CA GLU A 655 -79.48 65.63 -136.93
C GLU A 655 -80.76 65.19 -137.66
N TYR A 656 -81.61 64.39 -137.03
CA TYR A 656 -82.91 64.01 -137.58
C TYR A 656 -83.80 65.24 -137.79
N THR A 657 -83.84 66.18 -136.83
CA THR A 657 -84.59 67.43 -137.00
C THR A 657 -84.02 68.33 -138.10
N LYS A 658 -82.70 68.36 -138.29
CA LYS A 658 -82.05 69.07 -139.40
C LYS A 658 -82.39 68.44 -140.74
N LEU A 659 -82.33 67.11 -140.83
CA LEU A 659 -82.70 66.39 -142.05
C LEU A 659 -84.21 66.54 -142.34
N GLN A 660 -85.04 66.62 -141.30
CA GLN A 660 -86.47 66.90 -141.43
C GLN A 660 -86.73 68.35 -141.90
N SER A 661 -85.97 69.35 -141.42
CA SER A 661 -86.07 70.72 -141.95
C SER A 661 -85.59 70.81 -143.39
N GLU A 662 -84.49 70.15 -143.75
CA GLU A 662 -84.02 70.07 -145.13
C GLU A 662 -85.07 69.36 -146.00
N TYR A 663 -85.62 68.22 -145.57
CA TYR A 663 -86.69 67.53 -146.31
C TYR A 663 -87.93 68.42 -146.52
N ASN A 664 -88.30 69.22 -145.53
CA ASN A 664 -89.41 70.18 -145.65
C ASN A 664 -89.08 71.35 -146.61
N GLU A 665 -87.85 71.86 -146.61
CA GLU A 665 -87.38 72.89 -147.57
C GLU A 665 -87.34 72.35 -149.01
N TRP A 666 -86.98 71.07 -149.20
CA TRP A 666 -87.05 70.41 -150.51
C TRP A 666 -88.49 70.19 -150.98
N ILE A 667 -89.46 70.00 -150.07
CA ILE A 667 -90.89 69.94 -150.41
C ILE A 667 -91.41 71.33 -150.83
N GLU A 668 -91.07 72.41 -150.12
CA GLU A 668 -91.49 73.78 -150.49
C GLU A 668 -90.96 74.23 -151.87
N LEU A 669 -89.78 73.77 -152.28
CA LEU A 669 -89.21 74.06 -153.60
C LEU A 669 -89.88 73.29 -154.75
N ILE A 670 -90.47 72.11 -154.49
CA ILE A 670 -91.19 71.35 -155.50
C ILE A 670 -92.61 71.91 -155.73
N GLU A 671 -93.18 72.66 -154.78
CA GLU A 671 -94.52 73.26 -154.90
C GLU A 671 -94.57 74.61 -155.64
N GLN A 672 -93.43 75.21 -156.03
CA GLN A 672 -93.40 76.48 -156.80
C GLN A 672 -93.42 76.33 -158.33
N ASP A 673 -93.37 75.11 -158.87
CA ASP A 673 -93.33 74.84 -160.33
C ASP A 673 -94.67 74.25 -160.89
N GLN A 674 -95.82 74.59 -160.29
CA GLN A 674 -97.15 74.36 -160.89
C GLN A 674 -98.11 75.55 -160.81
#